data_AF-A0AAD5SJU0-F1
#
_entry.id   AF-A0AAD5SJU0-F1
#
_cell.length_a   1.000
_cell.length_b   1.000
_cell.length_c   1.000
_cell.angle_alpha   90.00
_cell.angle_beta   90.00
_cell.angle_gamma   90.00
#
_symmetry.space_group_name_H-M   'P 1'
#
loop_
_entity.id
_entity.type
_entity.pdbx_description
1 polymer ?
#
loop_
_entity_poly.entity_id
_entity_poly.type
_entity_poly.pdbx_seq_one_letter_code
_entity_poly.pdbx_strand_id
1 'polypeptide(L)'
;MFKALAILALAASAQAHYFVDSINGETSCLRALVLNAENSPVTGNAINTADITCGSARPGPAASAITLAAGSTVSAKYNPGAYHAGPCAVYVQKKGTSTWAKIHEYLYQGNSWCSDWITQNGNTYKFTVPSQLESGEYVFRVEHLGLHVAQSAGGAQFYIRCFDAIVTGGGGQTPSPQVSFPGAYSTTTPGVVWNMYGNNGNSAYPRYGPAVATFSGSSSGGNPGGNPTTTEPTRTTTTTTTTQQANCAQKSTLNPDNVISILSHIKDPAVIASVSAVSISYLIYSLFFKPPPTNAVEFTNGTLPILGIVPVFARHKNQFYKVLDMVSEQCGTFGYFRALHTQIYMISDGVLGKEMLNSVFDRFRRADSLRRTLGGIIGNPNVIILLDDEPWKAHRKILVSSMSTSHLLKSIPQINGTLDDLIATWEEQRLKGDDVVDVQKNMSDVALEALCRALLNIKFDVFNRNGGGKYGDASKHVEGMARGMDERVGKTALQVMFLKSDHKASMDALRALMKQLIEEKRELIAKRGDAKPDDSEVDVIETLITHPDGLSDHDLIDELLIFFIAGHETSANTMATTLKLLAEFPGYQDRIYQELVDCLGTNAAGLANFPATNEEMMRLKLVDASIKEALRLHPVAPAASRHTRVPVTLGGKYLIPAGVDVMVNIRHMQRNPAFWPDAETFKPERWFEPETVKNPHYMPFAHGPQVCLGMRWANIEMRLTIARIVGKYKLELVPGQVFEEKMVMTIGFKDGIRIKLTPRG
;
A
#
# COMPACT_ATOMS: atom_id res chain seq x y z
N MET A 1 -38.96 -17.60 9.38
CA MET A 1 -39.45 -16.27 9.79
C MET A 1 -38.47 -15.69 10.79
N PHE A 2 -38.36 -14.37 10.93
CA PHE A 2 -37.22 -13.59 11.48
C PHE A 2 -36.06 -13.31 10.51
N LYS A 3 -36.43 -12.66 9.40
CA LYS A 3 -35.61 -11.63 8.76
C LYS A 3 -35.98 -10.28 9.40
N ALA A 4 -35.00 -9.38 9.48
CA ALA A 4 -35.11 -7.96 9.85
C ALA A 4 -35.42 -7.67 11.32
N LEU A 5 -34.42 -7.17 12.06
CA LEU A 5 -34.44 -5.85 12.71
C LEU A 5 -33.09 -5.58 13.39
N ALA A 6 -32.77 -4.29 13.55
CA ALA A 6 -31.61 -3.71 14.22
C ALA A 6 -30.33 -3.54 13.37
N ILE A 7 -30.39 -2.65 12.39
CA ILE A 7 -29.28 -1.71 12.16
C ILE A 7 -29.85 -0.33 12.54
N LEU A 8 -29.72 0.02 13.82
CA LEU A 8 -29.84 1.41 14.26
C LEU A 8 -28.43 1.94 14.52
N ALA A 9 -28.26 3.20 14.16
CA ALA A 9 -27.00 3.94 14.05
C ALA A 9 -25.99 3.71 15.19
N LEU A 10 -24.76 3.39 14.79
CA LEU A 10 -23.55 3.77 15.50
C LEU A 10 -22.54 4.22 14.44
N ALA A 11 -22.67 5.48 14.01
CA ALA A 11 -21.55 6.20 13.44
C ALA A 11 -20.56 6.48 14.58
N ALA A 12 -19.81 5.45 14.99
CA ALA A 12 -18.59 5.68 15.74
C ALA A 12 -17.59 6.22 14.73
N SER A 13 -17.35 7.53 14.76
CA SER A 13 -16.23 8.18 14.10
C SER A 13 -14.95 7.51 14.60
N ALA A 14 -14.49 6.49 13.88
CA ALA A 14 -13.33 5.74 14.30
C ALA A 14 -12.07 6.51 13.91
N GLN A 15 -11.40 7.02 14.93
CA GLN A 15 -10.28 7.94 14.84
C GLN A 15 -9.05 7.24 14.25
N ALA A 16 -8.60 7.66 13.08
CA ALA A 16 -7.43 7.13 12.36
C ALA A 16 -6.08 7.70 12.88
N HIS A 17 -6.12 8.49 13.94
CA HIS A 17 -5.01 9.23 14.51
C HIS A 17 -5.20 9.24 16.03
N TYR A 18 -4.20 9.70 16.78
CA TYR A 18 -4.34 9.97 18.20
C TYR A 18 -4.31 11.46 18.45
N PHE A 19 -4.93 11.87 19.55
CA PHE A 19 -4.92 13.24 20.04
C PHE A 19 -4.88 13.21 21.55
N VAL A 20 -4.51 14.34 22.15
CA VAL A 20 -4.70 14.53 23.59
C VAL A 20 -6.18 14.71 23.84
N ASP A 21 -6.75 13.74 24.55
CA ASP A 21 -8.18 13.58 24.85
C ASP A 21 -8.57 14.22 26.18
N SER A 22 -7.65 14.30 27.14
CA SER A 22 -7.85 15.01 28.41
C SER A 22 -6.55 15.53 29.03
N ILE A 23 -6.67 16.55 29.88
CA ILE A 23 -5.60 17.13 30.70
C ILE A 23 -5.98 16.93 32.17
N ASN A 24 -5.20 16.17 32.93
CA ASN A 24 -5.52 15.77 34.31
C ASN A 24 -6.90 15.11 34.44
N GLY A 25 -7.40 14.47 33.37
CA GLY A 25 -8.74 13.88 33.30
C GLY A 25 -9.84 14.84 32.86
N GLU A 26 -9.54 16.13 32.71
CA GLU A 26 -10.48 17.16 32.26
C GLU A 26 -10.45 17.33 30.72
N THR A 27 -11.62 17.44 30.10
CA THR A 27 -11.77 17.65 28.65
C THR A 27 -12.24 19.07 28.30
N SER A 28 -12.86 19.76 29.26
CA SER A 28 -13.50 21.08 29.09
C SER A 28 -12.53 22.22 28.80
N CYS A 29 -11.25 22.06 29.14
CA CYS A 29 -10.21 23.06 28.90
C CYS A 29 -9.56 22.97 27.50
N LEU A 30 -9.86 21.92 26.73
CA LEU A 30 -9.23 21.66 25.44
C LEU A 30 -9.71 22.62 24.34
N ARG A 31 -8.79 22.99 23.44
CA ARG A 31 -9.06 23.79 22.24
C ARG A 31 -8.94 22.94 20.97
N ALA A 32 -9.74 23.30 19.97
CA ALA A 32 -9.59 22.82 18.59
C ALA A 32 -8.52 23.65 17.82
N LEU A 33 -7.96 23.08 16.75
CA LEU A 33 -7.10 23.79 15.79
C LEU A 33 -7.95 24.48 14.70
N VAL A 34 -7.38 25.46 13.98
CA VAL A 34 -8.11 26.31 12.99
C VAL A 34 -8.76 25.51 11.86
N LEU A 35 -8.06 24.52 11.28
CA LEU A 35 -8.55 23.75 10.12
C LEU A 35 -8.62 22.23 10.34
N ASN A 36 -8.29 21.76 11.53
CA ASN A 36 -8.15 20.33 11.75
C ASN A 36 -9.41 19.70 12.36
N ALA A 37 -9.89 18.61 11.77
CA ALA A 37 -10.76 17.70 12.49
C ALA A 37 -10.02 17.27 13.77
N GLU A 38 -10.73 17.02 14.88
CA GLU A 38 -10.14 16.78 16.21
C GLU A 38 -9.14 15.61 16.30
N ASN A 39 -8.91 14.93 15.18
CA ASN A 39 -8.16 13.71 15.03
C ASN A 39 -7.40 13.64 13.68
N SER A 40 -6.75 14.71 13.22
CA SER A 40 -5.72 14.57 12.17
C SER A 40 -4.43 15.31 12.52
N PRO A 41 -3.26 14.85 12.04
CA PRO A 41 -2.02 15.60 12.21
C PRO A 41 -1.97 16.81 11.25
N VAL A 42 -1.13 17.78 11.58
CA VAL A 42 -0.72 18.81 10.62
C VAL A 42 0.50 18.30 9.83
N THR A 43 0.47 18.41 8.51
CA THR A 43 1.48 17.83 7.59
C THR A 43 1.87 18.80 6.46
N GLY A 44 3.00 18.54 5.81
CA GLY A 44 3.41 19.29 4.61
C GLY A 44 3.61 20.78 4.87
N ASN A 45 3.23 21.61 3.90
CA ASN A 45 3.38 23.07 4.00
C ASN A 45 2.44 23.74 5.03
N ALA A 46 1.44 23.02 5.56
CA ALA A 46 0.53 23.55 6.58
C ALA A 46 1.26 23.92 7.89
N ILE A 47 2.49 23.44 8.10
CA ILE A 47 3.30 23.86 9.25
C ILE A 47 3.83 25.29 9.13
N ASN A 48 3.79 25.88 7.93
CA ASN A 48 4.20 27.26 7.68
C ASN A 48 2.99 28.22 7.62
N THR A 49 1.77 27.73 7.85
CA THR A 49 0.54 28.53 7.81
C THR A 49 0.01 28.80 9.22
N ALA A 50 -1.07 29.57 9.32
CA ALA A 50 -1.77 29.79 10.59
C ALA A 50 -2.42 28.50 11.14
N ASP A 51 -2.42 27.38 10.42
CA ASP A 51 -3.11 26.15 10.83
C ASP A 51 -2.45 25.45 12.01
N ILE A 52 -1.16 25.70 12.21
CA ILE A 52 -0.44 25.26 13.42
C ILE A 52 -0.64 26.20 14.61
N THR A 53 -1.35 27.31 14.45
CA THR A 53 -1.64 28.19 15.59
C THR A 53 -2.84 27.66 16.37
N CYS A 54 -2.82 27.81 17.69
CA CYS A 54 -3.97 27.48 18.53
C CYS A 54 -5.08 28.52 18.26
N GLY A 55 -5.93 28.25 17.26
CA GLY A 55 -6.98 29.13 16.78
C GLY A 55 -8.13 29.32 17.75
N SER A 56 -8.53 30.58 17.93
CA SER A 56 -9.64 31.07 18.74
C SER A 56 -10.96 30.30 18.49
N ALA A 57 -11.45 29.65 19.55
CA ALA A 57 -12.77 29.03 19.74
C ALA A 57 -13.68 28.86 18.50
N ARG A 58 -14.01 27.61 18.14
CA ARG A 58 -15.42 27.33 17.81
C ARG A 58 -16.23 27.62 19.09
N PRO A 59 -17.25 28.49 19.08
CA PRO A 59 -18.06 28.72 20.26
C PRO A 59 -18.87 27.45 20.56
N GLY A 60 -18.32 26.61 21.43
CA GLY A 60 -19.07 25.66 22.27
C GLY A 60 -19.19 26.25 23.68
N PRO A 61 -20.05 25.69 24.55
CA PRO A 61 -20.35 26.29 25.86
C PRO A 61 -19.06 26.51 26.67
N ALA A 62 -18.94 27.70 27.27
CA ALA A 62 -17.72 28.28 27.84
C ALA A 62 -16.72 27.27 28.43
N ALA A 63 -15.56 27.14 27.79
CA ALA A 63 -14.45 26.30 28.24
C ALA A 63 -13.93 26.78 29.60
N SER A 64 -13.96 25.90 30.60
CA SER A 64 -13.47 26.13 31.96
C SER A 64 -11.95 26.00 31.92
N ALA A 65 -11.20 27.10 32.06
CA ALA A 65 -9.75 27.03 32.15
C ALA A 65 -9.34 26.16 33.35
N ILE A 66 -8.40 25.23 33.16
CA ILE A 66 -7.92 24.38 34.26
C ILE A 66 -6.98 25.19 35.17
N THR A 67 -7.16 25.12 36.49
CA THR A 67 -6.23 25.78 37.42
C THR A 67 -5.03 24.88 37.67
N LEU A 68 -3.84 25.39 37.41
CA LEU A 68 -2.57 24.69 37.59
C LEU A 68 -1.69 25.46 38.57
N ALA A 69 -1.12 24.79 39.58
CA ALA A 69 -0.11 25.39 40.44
C ALA A 69 1.25 25.38 39.72
N ALA A 70 2.01 26.47 39.81
CA ALA A 70 3.39 26.48 39.36
C ALA A 70 4.18 25.40 40.15
N GLY A 71 5.01 24.64 39.45
CA GLY A 71 5.70 23.46 40.01
C GLY A 71 4.89 22.16 39.99
N SER A 72 3.59 22.18 39.65
CA SER A 72 2.76 20.97 39.57
C SER A 72 3.02 20.17 38.28
N THR A 73 2.82 18.86 38.36
CA THR A 73 2.84 17.95 37.21
C THR A 73 1.47 17.89 36.55
N VAL A 74 1.47 18.02 35.22
CA VAL A 74 0.30 17.92 34.35
C VAL A 74 0.37 16.61 33.57
N SER A 75 -0.77 15.93 33.43
CA SER A 75 -0.93 14.68 32.70
C SER A 75 -1.79 14.89 31.46
N ALA A 76 -1.21 14.76 30.26
CA ALA A 76 -1.91 14.77 28.99
C ALA A 76 -2.19 13.34 28.51
N LYS A 77 -3.46 12.94 28.47
CA LYS A 77 -3.88 11.60 28.07
C LYS A 77 -4.11 11.54 26.57
N TYR A 78 -3.48 10.59 25.89
CA TYR A 78 -3.68 10.32 24.46
C TYR A 78 -4.75 9.25 24.26
N ASN A 79 -5.61 9.46 23.26
CA ASN A 79 -6.62 8.49 22.82
C ASN A 79 -6.65 8.37 21.28
N PRO A 80 -6.42 7.17 20.70
CA PRO A 80 -5.68 6.05 21.31
C PRO A 80 -4.26 6.48 21.74
N GLY A 81 -3.44 5.58 22.28
CA GLY A 81 -2.05 5.90 22.66
C GLY A 81 -1.21 6.46 21.51
N ALA A 82 -0.22 7.29 21.81
CA ALA A 82 0.70 7.82 20.80
C ALA A 82 1.60 6.70 20.27
N TYR A 83 1.35 6.24 19.04
CA TYR A 83 2.00 5.06 18.46
C TYR A 83 3.03 5.36 17.36
N HIS A 84 3.21 6.60 16.94
CA HIS A 84 4.29 6.95 16.01
C HIS A 84 5.58 7.28 16.75
N ALA A 85 6.71 6.75 16.29
CA ALA A 85 8.02 7.11 16.82
C ALA A 85 8.31 8.61 16.61
N GLY A 86 8.70 9.30 17.68
CA GLY A 86 9.21 10.66 17.63
C GLY A 86 9.15 11.43 18.96
N PRO A 87 9.60 12.70 18.97
CA PRO A 87 9.73 13.50 20.17
C PRO A 87 8.43 14.19 20.58
N CYS A 88 8.41 14.70 21.82
CA CYS A 88 7.35 15.57 22.33
C CYS A 88 7.90 16.94 22.76
N ALA A 89 7.06 17.96 22.68
CA ALA A 89 7.33 19.28 23.25
C ALA A 89 6.06 19.90 23.84
N VAL A 90 6.25 20.78 24.83
CA VAL A 90 5.17 21.59 25.41
C VAL A 90 5.56 23.05 25.35
N TYR A 91 4.64 23.87 24.85
CA TYR A 91 4.80 25.32 24.75
C TYR A 91 3.71 26.04 25.55
N VAL A 92 4.04 27.24 26.02
CA VAL A 92 3.09 28.13 26.71
C VAL A 92 3.08 29.51 26.06
N GLN A 93 1.90 30.12 26.01
CA GLN A 93 1.67 31.49 25.60
C GLN A 93 0.82 32.18 26.67
N LYS A 94 1.27 33.35 27.15
CA LYS A 94 0.45 34.17 28.05
C LYS A 94 -0.72 34.74 27.24
N LYS A 95 -1.96 34.60 27.73
CA LYS A 95 -3.11 35.13 26.99
C LYS A 95 -2.94 36.63 26.76
N GLY A 96 -3.19 37.07 25.53
CA GLY A 96 -3.00 38.46 25.10
C GLY A 96 -1.62 38.76 24.46
N THR A 97 -0.67 37.82 24.46
CA THR A 97 0.59 37.94 23.70
C THR A 97 0.56 37.09 22.43
N SER A 98 1.51 37.29 21.51
CA SER A 98 1.65 36.53 20.26
C SER A 98 2.78 35.49 20.27
N THR A 99 3.57 35.45 21.33
CA THR A 99 4.80 34.67 21.42
C THR A 99 4.67 33.47 22.37
N TRP A 100 5.37 32.39 22.05
CA TRP A 100 5.35 31.10 22.74
C TRP A 100 6.72 30.76 23.31
N ALA A 101 6.76 30.17 24.50
CA ALA A 101 7.99 29.62 25.07
C ALA A 101 7.87 28.10 25.23
N LYS A 102 8.91 27.35 24.84
CA LYS A 102 8.98 25.91 25.09
C LYS A 102 9.33 25.67 26.56
N ILE A 103 8.52 24.92 27.30
CA ILE A 103 8.75 24.65 28.74
C ILE A 103 9.16 23.21 29.05
N HIS A 104 8.95 22.30 28.10
CA HIS A 104 9.29 20.89 28.26
C HIS A 104 9.59 20.26 26.91
N GLU A 105 10.55 19.35 26.85
CA GLU A 105 10.81 18.51 25.69
C GLU A 105 11.24 17.11 26.11
N TYR A 106 10.83 16.13 25.32
CA TYR A 106 11.32 14.76 25.40
C TYR A 106 11.82 14.38 24.01
N LEU A 107 13.15 14.36 23.85
CA LEU A 107 13.83 13.95 22.62
C LEU A 107 14.17 12.46 22.68
N TYR A 108 14.81 11.93 21.63
CA TYR A 108 15.29 10.54 21.63
C TYR A 108 16.36 10.33 22.71
N GLN A 109 16.14 9.41 23.64
CA GLN A 109 17.07 9.08 24.73
C GLN A 109 17.05 7.59 25.02
N GLY A 110 18.22 6.99 25.29
CA GLY A 110 18.31 5.60 25.77
C GLY A 110 17.67 4.55 24.86
N ASN A 111 17.69 4.77 23.55
CA ASN A 111 17.02 3.94 22.54
C ASN A 111 15.48 3.94 22.63
N SER A 112 14.87 5.04 23.11
CA SER A 112 13.41 5.19 23.23
C SER A 112 12.94 6.59 22.84
N TRP A 113 11.78 6.64 22.17
CA TRP A 113 11.08 7.87 21.81
C TRP A 113 10.10 8.31 22.90
N CYS A 114 9.59 9.53 22.79
CA CYS A 114 8.55 10.01 23.70
C CYS A 114 7.29 9.15 23.62
N SER A 115 6.90 8.70 22.42
CA SER A 115 5.75 7.82 22.21
C SER A 115 5.87 6.47 22.91
N ASP A 116 7.07 5.90 22.98
CA ASP A 116 7.33 4.66 23.74
C ASP A 116 7.04 4.90 25.23
N TRP A 117 7.52 6.03 25.76
CA TRP A 117 7.27 6.43 27.14
C TRP A 117 5.79 6.69 27.43
N ILE A 118 5.09 7.40 26.52
CA ILE A 118 3.64 7.64 26.62
C ILE A 118 2.89 6.32 26.72
N THR A 119 3.22 5.37 25.85
CA THR A 119 2.56 4.06 25.80
C THR A 119 2.82 3.26 27.07
N GLN A 120 4.07 3.22 27.55
CA GLN A 120 4.45 2.55 28.80
C GLN A 120 3.76 3.17 30.03
N ASN A 121 3.46 4.47 30.02
CA ASN A 121 2.78 5.18 31.10
C ASN A 121 1.26 5.25 30.90
N GLY A 122 0.68 4.20 30.30
CA GLY A 122 -0.75 4.07 30.09
C GLY A 122 -1.30 5.19 29.22
N ASN A 123 -0.67 5.47 28.08
CA ASN A 123 -1.03 6.51 27.11
C ASN A 123 -1.02 7.94 27.68
N THR A 124 -0.16 8.23 28.66
CA THR A 124 -0.15 9.53 29.34
C THR A 124 1.22 10.19 29.22
N TYR A 125 1.25 11.42 28.69
CA TYR A 125 2.43 12.27 28.70
C TYR A 125 2.42 13.20 29.91
N LYS A 126 3.49 13.23 30.71
CA LYS A 126 3.58 14.09 31.89
C LYS A 126 4.63 15.19 31.70
N PHE A 127 4.31 16.39 32.14
CA PHE A 127 5.23 17.53 32.15
C PHE A 127 4.97 18.43 33.37
N THR A 128 5.94 19.23 33.77
CA THR A 128 5.83 20.11 34.96
C THR A 128 5.64 21.56 34.53
N VAL A 129 4.71 22.26 35.18
CA VAL A 129 4.57 23.73 35.03
C VAL A 129 5.77 24.38 35.73
N PRO A 130 6.57 25.23 35.07
CA PRO A 130 7.73 25.84 35.72
C PRO A 130 7.33 26.67 36.94
N SER A 131 8.00 26.46 38.09
CA SER A 131 7.73 27.20 39.34
C SER A 131 7.94 28.71 39.22
N GLN A 132 8.82 29.13 38.30
CA GLN A 132 9.19 30.52 38.06
C GLN A 132 8.22 31.24 37.11
N LEU A 133 7.35 30.51 36.42
CA LEU A 133 6.39 31.08 35.48
C LEU A 133 5.47 32.04 36.22
N GLU A 134 5.26 33.25 35.72
CA GLU A 134 4.32 34.21 36.29
C GLU A 134 2.91 33.62 36.44
N SER A 135 2.19 34.00 37.50
CA SER A 135 0.78 33.62 37.64
C SER A 135 -0.08 34.40 36.64
N GLY A 136 -1.09 33.75 36.06
CA GLY A 136 -1.94 34.38 35.06
C GLY A 136 -2.63 33.37 34.15
N GLU A 137 -3.30 33.88 33.12
CA GLU A 137 -3.96 33.02 32.13
C GLU A 137 -3.03 32.68 30.96
N TYR A 138 -2.98 31.40 30.62
CA TYR A 138 -2.11 30.86 29.58
C TYR A 138 -2.88 29.94 28.63
N VAL A 139 -2.35 29.84 27.41
CA VAL A 139 -2.65 28.76 26.47
C VAL A 139 -1.45 27.84 26.43
N PHE A 140 -1.68 26.56 26.69
CA PHE A 140 -0.69 25.51 26.55
C PHE A 140 -0.86 24.82 25.20
N ARG A 141 0.25 24.40 24.59
CA ARG A 141 0.31 23.59 23.37
C ARG A 141 1.10 22.33 23.68
N VAL A 142 0.44 21.18 23.67
CA VAL A 142 1.06 19.86 23.77
C VAL A 142 1.23 19.31 22.36
N GLU A 143 2.44 18.89 22.05
CA GLU A 143 2.81 18.48 20.71
C GLU A 143 3.60 17.17 20.74
N HIS A 144 3.21 16.26 19.85
CA HIS A 144 3.97 15.07 19.52
C HIS A 144 4.25 15.04 18.02
N LEU A 145 5.51 14.77 17.65
CA LEU A 145 5.96 14.76 16.27
C LEU A 145 6.15 13.32 15.79
N GLY A 146 5.34 12.85 14.84
CA GLY A 146 5.52 11.56 14.20
C GLY A 146 6.52 11.64 13.05
N LEU A 147 7.62 10.89 13.15
CA LEU A 147 8.75 10.96 12.21
C LEU A 147 8.79 9.81 11.17
N HIS A 148 7.83 8.88 11.21
CA HIS A 148 7.82 7.64 10.40
C HIS A 148 7.79 7.87 8.87
N VAL A 149 7.49 9.09 8.44
CA VAL A 149 7.52 9.53 7.04
C VAL A 149 8.34 10.82 6.85
N ALA A 150 9.18 11.18 7.83
CA ALA A 150 9.94 12.43 7.85
C ALA A 150 11.31 12.34 7.14
N GLN A 151 11.50 11.38 6.22
CA GLN A 151 12.74 11.24 5.44
C GLN A 151 12.92 12.37 4.41
N SER A 152 11.87 13.14 4.13
CA SER A 152 11.87 14.28 3.21
C SER A 152 11.13 15.49 3.80
N ALA A 153 11.41 16.67 3.23
CA ALA A 153 10.81 17.92 3.68
C ALA A 153 9.28 17.87 3.62
N GLY A 154 8.63 18.26 4.73
CA GLY A 154 7.17 18.22 4.86
C GLY A 154 6.59 16.84 5.19
N GLY A 155 7.42 15.81 5.35
CA GLY A 155 6.98 14.46 5.69
C GLY A 155 6.53 14.27 7.14
N ALA A 156 7.05 15.04 8.10
CA ALA A 156 6.70 14.86 9.51
C ALA A 156 5.23 15.21 9.82
N GLN A 157 4.65 14.47 10.76
CA GLN A 157 3.26 14.60 11.18
C GLN A 157 3.16 15.22 12.58
N PHE A 158 2.51 16.38 12.69
CA PHE A 158 2.40 17.12 13.95
C PHE A 158 1.05 16.87 14.63
N TYR A 159 1.07 16.20 15.77
CA TYR A 159 -0.09 15.95 16.61
C TYR A 159 -0.14 17.01 17.70
N ILE A 160 -0.93 18.06 17.48
CA ILE A 160 -0.98 19.24 18.33
C ILE A 160 -2.35 19.32 19.01
N ARG A 161 -2.36 19.52 20.33
CA ARG A 161 -3.57 19.90 21.07
C ARG A 161 -3.24 21.06 22.01
N CYS A 162 -4.15 22.04 22.07
CA CYS A 162 -4.00 23.18 22.96
C CYS A 162 -5.04 23.19 24.06
N PHE A 163 -4.78 23.86 25.19
CA PHE A 163 -5.75 24.01 26.27
C PHE A 163 -5.55 25.30 27.06
N ASP A 164 -6.63 25.79 27.68
CA ASP A 164 -6.63 26.97 28.54
C ASP A 164 -6.32 26.62 29.99
N ALA A 165 -5.41 27.37 30.61
CA ALA A 165 -5.10 27.21 32.02
C ALA A 165 -4.90 28.54 32.76
N ILE A 166 -5.20 28.52 34.05
CA ILE A 166 -4.87 29.59 35.01
C ILE A 166 -3.71 29.08 35.86
N VAL A 167 -2.54 29.68 35.71
CA VAL A 167 -1.34 29.35 36.50
C VAL A 167 -1.35 30.18 37.79
N THR A 168 -1.17 29.51 38.93
CA THR A 168 -1.17 30.12 40.28
C THR A 168 0.12 29.80 41.04
N GLY A 169 0.52 30.64 41.99
CA GLY A 169 1.69 30.40 42.86
C GLY A 169 3.05 30.53 42.16
N GLY A 170 3.09 31.21 41.02
CA GLY A 170 4.25 31.32 40.15
C GLY A 170 5.22 32.47 40.45
N GLY A 171 6.52 32.27 40.20
CA GLY A 171 7.64 33.15 40.57
C GLY A 171 7.81 34.45 39.78
N GLY A 172 6.84 34.82 38.93
CA GLY A 172 6.79 36.16 38.29
C GLY A 172 7.74 36.39 37.11
N GLN A 173 8.42 35.36 36.60
CA GLN A 173 9.42 35.50 35.53
C GLN A 173 8.83 35.15 34.16
N THR A 174 9.31 35.87 33.13
CA THR A 174 8.94 35.62 31.73
C THR A 174 9.94 34.63 31.10
N PRO A 175 9.48 33.52 30.50
CA PRO A 175 10.36 32.52 29.88
C PRO A 175 10.99 33.02 28.57
N SER A 176 12.28 32.69 28.36
CA SER A 176 13.05 32.98 27.14
C SER A 176 13.97 31.81 26.75
N PRO A 177 14.16 31.45 25.45
CA PRO A 177 13.71 32.18 24.25
C PRO A 177 12.23 31.99 23.93
N GLN A 178 11.66 32.97 23.22
CA GLN A 178 10.30 32.92 22.70
C GLN A 178 10.29 32.83 21.17
N VAL A 179 9.25 32.20 20.62
CA VAL A 179 9.04 31.98 19.18
C VAL A 179 7.61 32.29 18.77
N SER A 180 7.39 32.46 17.48
CA SER A 180 6.04 32.58 16.89
C SER A 180 5.68 31.30 16.15
N PHE A 181 4.38 30.99 16.11
CA PHE A 181 3.84 29.99 15.21
C PHE A 181 2.94 30.70 14.18
N PRO A 182 3.09 30.45 12.86
CA PRO A 182 4.23 29.77 12.24
C PRO A 182 5.56 30.54 12.42
N GLY A 183 6.69 29.83 12.30
CA GLY A 183 8.03 30.41 12.41
C GLY A 183 8.99 29.73 13.40
N ALA A 184 8.50 28.93 14.34
CA ALA A 184 9.34 28.21 15.30
C ALA A 184 10.22 27.11 14.66
N TYR A 185 9.78 26.59 13.51
CA TYR A 185 10.49 25.62 12.67
C TYR A 185 9.88 25.65 11.26
N SER A 186 10.57 25.03 10.31
CA SER A 186 10.20 24.90 8.90
C SER A 186 10.12 23.44 8.45
N THR A 187 9.62 23.20 7.24
CA THR A 187 9.55 21.86 6.62
C THR A 187 10.92 21.24 6.36
N THR A 188 12.00 22.01 6.51
CA THR A 188 13.39 21.61 6.29
C THR A 188 14.24 21.65 7.56
N THR A 189 13.64 21.96 8.71
CA THR A 189 14.37 21.97 9.99
C THR A 189 14.93 20.57 10.26
N PRO A 190 16.21 20.39 10.66
CA PRO A 190 16.82 19.06 10.80
C PRO A 190 16.09 18.11 11.76
N GLY A 191 15.48 18.63 12.83
CA GLY A 191 14.63 17.85 13.73
C GLY A 191 13.19 17.67 13.25
N VAL A 192 12.85 18.17 12.07
CA VAL A 192 11.55 17.97 11.39
C VAL A 192 11.72 17.09 10.15
N VAL A 193 12.91 17.11 9.51
CA VAL A 193 13.30 16.20 8.44
C VAL A 193 14.36 15.25 8.98
N TRP A 194 13.92 14.12 9.51
CA TRP A 194 14.78 13.14 10.14
C TRP A 194 14.48 11.74 9.62
N ASN A 195 15.49 11.11 9.04
CA ASN A 195 15.41 9.70 8.68
C ASN A 195 15.65 8.82 9.91
N MET A 196 14.58 8.40 10.57
CA MET A 196 14.67 7.50 11.73
C MET A 196 15.17 6.09 11.38
N TYR A 197 15.04 5.66 10.12
CA TYR A 197 15.35 4.30 9.69
C TYR A 197 16.77 4.11 9.18
N GLY A 198 17.42 5.20 8.73
CA GLY A 198 18.81 5.18 8.25
C GLY A 198 19.85 5.48 9.33
N ASN A 199 19.44 6.04 10.47
CA ASN A 199 20.33 6.38 11.58
C ASN A 199 20.33 5.24 12.61
N ASN A 200 21.16 4.22 12.40
CA ASN A 200 21.39 3.05 13.27
C ASN A 200 21.93 3.40 14.67
N GLY A 201 21.22 4.21 15.46
CA GLY A 201 21.57 4.53 16.85
C GLY A 201 22.85 5.35 17.07
N ASN A 202 23.60 5.71 16.02
CA ASN A 202 24.89 6.40 16.13
C ASN A 202 24.83 7.93 16.02
N SER A 203 23.69 8.52 15.64
CA SER A 203 23.55 9.98 15.45
C SER A 203 22.56 10.56 16.46
N ALA A 204 22.99 11.55 17.26
CA ALA A 204 22.11 12.23 18.19
C ALA A 204 20.97 12.95 17.45
N TYR A 205 19.73 12.75 17.90
CA TYR A 205 18.55 13.38 17.30
C TYR A 205 18.63 14.92 17.43
N PRO A 206 18.56 15.68 16.34
CA PRO A 206 18.62 17.14 16.37
C PRO A 206 17.32 17.71 16.95
N ARG A 207 17.46 18.67 17.87
CA ARG A 207 16.32 19.39 18.43
C ARG A 207 15.54 20.12 17.33
N TYR A 208 14.22 20.10 17.45
CA TYR A 208 13.32 20.91 16.64
C TYR A 208 12.71 22.04 17.49
N GLY A 209 12.53 23.22 16.90
CA GLY A 209 12.08 24.41 17.62
C GLY A 209 13.15 25.01 18.56
N PRO A 210 12.78 26.00 19.39
CA PRO A 210 13.70 26.67 20.31
C PRO A 210 14.18 25.72 21.42
N ALA A 211 15.24 26.08 22.14
CA ALA A 211 15.60 25.41 23.38
C ALA A 211 14.48 25.56 24.44
N VAL A 212 14.46 24.67 25.44
CA VAL A 212 13.60 24.85 26.62
C VAL A 212 13.96 26.17 27.29
N ALA A 213 12.93 26.95 27.62
CA ALA A 213 13.07 28.29 28.12
C ALA A 213 13.70 28.34 29.50
N THR A 214 14.54 29.35 29.69
CA THR A 214 15.15 29.75 30.95
C THR A 214 14.39 30.96 31.52
N PHE A 215 14.51 31.17 32.82
CA PHE A 215 13.89 32.28 33.54
C PHE A 215 14.99 33.14 34.16
N SER A 216 14.97 34.46 33.91
CA SER A 216 16.04 35.37 34.31
C SER A 216 16.05 35.59 35.83
N GLY A 217 17.07 35.07 36.52
CA GLY A 217 17.23 35.26 37.97
C GLY A 217 17.91 34.13 38.76
N SER A 218 18.43 33.08 38.13
CA SER A 218 19.32 32.13 38.81
C SER A 218 20.76 32.24 38.30
N SER A 219 21.63 32.75 39.17
CA SER A 219 23.07 32.50 39.12
C SER A 219 23.36 30.99 39.00
N SER A 220 24.38 30.69 38.20
CA SER A 220 25.03 29.39 37.98
C SER A 220 25.05 28.45 39.20
N GLY A 221 24.56 27.22 38.99
CA GLY A 221 24.82 26.09 39.89
C GLY A 221 23.72 25.02 39.91
N GLY A 222 23.54 24.27 38.81
CA GLY A 222 22.63 23.12 38.78
C GLY A 222 22.27 22.68 37.37
N ASN A 223 22.90 21.60 36.91
CA ASN A 223 22.70 20.98 35.60
C ASN A 223 21.26 20.44 35.46
N PRO A 224 20.41 20.84 34.48
CA PRO A 224 19.16 20.15 34.21
C PRO A 224 19.44 19.00 33.22
N GLY A 225 20.30 18.09 33.65
CA GLY A 225 20.60 16.82 33.01
C GLY A 225 20.71 15.80 34.12
N GLY A 226 19.66 15.01 34.33
CA GLY A 226 19.60 14.04 35.40
C GLY A 226 18.30 13.24 35.40
N ASN A 227 18.34 12.10 34.71
CA ASN A 227 17.43 10.97 34.84
C ASN A 227 17.10 10.62 36.30
N PRO A 228 15.93 10.02 36.59
CA PRO A 228 15.81 9.18 37.76
C PRO A 228 16.70 7.94 37.61
N THR A 229 17.44 7.69 38.68
CA THR A 229 18.61 6.83 38.86
C THR A 229 18.41 5.36 38.50
N THR A 230 19.47 4.77 37.93
CA THR A 230 19.68 3.33 37.70
C THR A 230 19.97 2.57 39.00
N THR A 231 19.41 1.35 39.11
CA THR A 231 20.04 0.24 39.84
C THR A 231 20.09 -0.95 38.90
N GLU A 232 21.30 -1.24 38.40
CA GLU A 232 21.64 -2.41 37.59
C GLU A 232 22.52 -3.32 38.46
N PRO A 233 22.26 -4.64 38.57
CA PRO A 233 23.09 -5.53 39.37
C PRO A 233 24.28 -6.09 38.57
N THR A 234 25.42 -6.11 39.25
CA THR A 234 26.75 -6.57 38.81
C THR A 234 26.76 -8.02 38.34
N ARG A 235 27.35 -8.24 37.14
CA ARG A 235 27.64 -9.54 36.56
C ARG A 235 28.78 -10.23 37.34
N THR A 236 28.46 -11.32 38.04
CA THR A 236 29.46 -12.26 38.59
C THR A 236 29.39 -13.57 37.81
N THR A 237 30.54 -14.00 37.31
CA THR A 237 30.75 -15.21 36.52
C THR A 237 30.69 -16.44 37.42
N THR A 238 29.73 -17.35 37.24
CA THR A 238 29.89 -18.75 37.66
C THR A 238 29.07 -19.69 36.77
N THR A 239 29.78 -20.67 36.23
CA THR A 239 29.33 -21.75 35.35
C THR A 239 28.36 -22.67 36.08
N THR A 240 27.16 -22.92 35.54
CA THR A 240 26.47 -24.21 35.75
C THR A 240 25.44 -24.48 34.65
N THR A 241 25.56 -25.66 34.08
CA THR A 241 24.75 -26.25 33.01
C THR A 241 23.36 -26.60 33.52
N THR A 242 22.27 -26.04 32.98
CA THR A 242 20.99 -26.77 32.88
C THR A 242 19.99 -26.12 31.91
N THR A 243 19.37 -26.99 31.12
CA THR A 243 18.28 -26.89 30.13
C THR A 243 17.24 -25.78 30.37
N GLN A 244 17.07 -24.86 29.42
CA GLN A 244 15.95 -23.90 29.40
C GLN A 244 14.81 -24.42 28.51
N GLN A 245 13.75 -24.87 29.17
CA GLN A 245 12.41 -25.01 28.62
C GLN A 245 11.75 -23.64 28.69
N ALA A 246 11.18 -23.16 27.57
CA ALA A 246 10.50 -21.88 27.50
C ALA A 246 9.17 -21.91 28.28
N ASN A 247 9.01 -21.04 29.28
CA ASN A 247 7.72 -20.75 29.90
C ASN A 247 7.11 -19.50 29.26
N CYS A 248 5.95 -19.69 28.63
CA CYS A 248 5.06 -18.64 28.14
C CYS A 248 4.50 -17.77 29.26
N ALA A 249 4.15 -16.53 28.88
CA ALA A 249 3.49 -15.49 29.65
C ALA A 249 2.42 -15.98 30.66
N GLN A 250 2.56 -15.57 31.92
CA GLN A 250 1.44 -15.56 32.85
C GLN A 250 0.45 -14.48 32.43
N LYS A 251 -0.77 -14.89 32.05
CA LYS A 251 -1.94 -14.01 31.91
C LYS A 251 -2.20 -13.33 33.25
N SER A 252 -2.28 -12.00 33.27
CA SER A 252 -2.92 -11.29 34.39
C SER A 252 -4.41 -11.61 34.37
N THR A 253 -4.86 -12.51 35.25
CA THR A 253 -6.27 -12.73 35.50
C THR A 253 -6.84 -11.57 36.31
N LEU A 254 -7.82 -10.85 35.74
CA LEU A 254 -8.68 -9.93 36.49
C LEU A 254 -9.36 -10.72 37.63
N ASN A 255 -9.29 -10.20 38.85
CA ASN A 255 -9.96 -10.78 40.00
C ASN A 255 -11.49 -10.70 39.80
N PRO A 256 -12.23 -11.84 39.74
CA PRO A 256 -13.67 -11.84 39.49
C PRO A 256 -14.47 -11.03 40.53
N ASP A 257 -13.98 -10.89 41.76
CA ASP A 257 -14.66 -10.14 42.82
C ASP A 257 -14.70 -8.62 42.52
N ASN A 258 -13.69 -8.10 41.82
CA ASN A 258 -13.64 -6.68 41.43
C ASN A 258 -14.61 -6.38 40.27
N VAL A 259 -14.88 -7.35 39.40
CA VAL A 259 -15.83 -7.18 38.29
C VAL A 259 -17.27 -7.22 38.80
N ILE A 260 -17.57 -8.13 39.73
CA ILE A 260 -18.90 -8.23 40.36
C ILE A 260 -19.22 -6.97 41.18
N SER A 261 -18.23 -6.41 41.89
CA SER A 261 -18.37 -5.15 42.64
C SER A 261 -18.73 -3.96 41.73
N ILE A 262 -18.05 -3.81 40.59
CA ILE A 262 -18.31 -2.74 39.63
C ILE A 262 -19.70 -2.89 38.97
N LEU A 263 -20.09 -4.11 38.60
CA LEU A 263 -21.39 -4.38 37.98
C LEU A 263 -22.56 -4.14 38.96
N SER A 264 -22.36 -4.36 40.26
CA SER A 264 -23.40 -4.15 41.28
C SER A 264 -23.79 -2.68 41.53
N HIS A 265 -22.98 -1.72 41.05
CA HIS A 265 -23.21 -0.29 41.21
C HIS A 265 -23.89 0.36 39.99
N ILE A 266 -24.02 -0.38 38.87
CA ILE A 266 -24.68 0.10 37.66
C ILE A 266 -26.19 -0.14 37.82
N LYS A 267 -26.96 0.91 38.13
CA LYS A 267 -28.43 0.85 38.27
C LYS A 267 -29.20 1.31 37.03
N ASP A 268 -28.50 1.83 36.02
CA ASP A 268 -29.12 2.32 34.80
C ASP A 268 -29.48 1.14 33.87
N PRO A 269 -30.77 0.93 33.55
CA PRO A 269 -31.23 -0.16 32.68
C PRO A 269 -30.59 -0.14 31.28
N ALA A 270 -30.26 1.04 30.74
CA ALA A 270 -29.65 1.18 29.42
C ALA A 270 -28.17 0.76 29.42
N VAL A 271 -27.46 1.02 30.51
CA VAL A 271 -26.07 0.58 30.69
C VAL A 271 -26.02 -0.93 30.92
N ILE A 272 -26.93 -1.48 31.73
CA ILE A 272 -27.06 -2.93 31.95
C ILE A 272 -27.36 -3.65 30.62
N ALA A 273 -28.28 -3.14 29.82
CA ALA A 273 -28.62 -3.72 28.51
C ALA A 273 -27.43 -3.68 27.54
N SER A 274 -26.67 -2.57 27.53
CA SER A 274 -25.48 -2.40 26.68
C SER A 274 -24.35 -3.35 27.09
N VAL A 275 -24.02 -3.43 28.38
CA VAL A 275 -22.99 -4.33 28.92
C VAL A 275 -23.38 -5.79 28.69
N SER A 276 -24.66 -6.12 28.87
CA SER A 276 -25.17 -7.48 28.62
C SER A 276 -25.10 -7.83 27.14
N ALA A 277 -25.46 -6.92 26.23
CA ALA A 277 -25.36 -7.13 24.78
C ALA A 277 -23.90 -7.33 24.33
N VAL A 278 -22.95 -6.56 24.85
CA VAL A 278 -21.50 -6.72 24.59
C VAL A 278 -20.99 -8.05 25.14
N SER A 279 -21.40 -8.41 26.36
CA SER A 279 -20.97 -9.66 27.02
C SER A 279 -21.54 -10.90 26.33
N ILE A 280 -22.82 -10.87 25.94
CA ILE A 280 -23.46 -11.94 25.16
C ILE A 280 -22.82 -12.04 23.77
N SER A 281 -22.52 -10.91 23.13
CA SER A 281 -21.80 -10.88 21.84
C SER A 281 -20.39 -11.46 21.95
N TYR A 282 -19.67 -11.14 23.03
CA TYR A 282 -18.35 -11.70 23.33
C TYR A 282 -18.41 -13.19 23.67
N LEU A 283 -19.46 -13.62 24.39
CA LEU A 283 -19.68 -15.02 24.73
C LEU A 283 -20.02 -15.85 23.49
N ILE A 284 -20.94 -15.39 22.64
CA ILE A 284 -21.25 -15.98 21.33
C ILE A 284 -19.97 -16.01 20.47
N TYR A 285 -19.20 -14.92 20.44
CA TYR A 285 -17.92 -14.85 19.75
C TYR A 285 -16.94 -15.94 20.25
N SER A 286 -16.77 -16.08 21.56
CA SER A 286 -15.85 -17.08 22.15
C SER A 286 -16.30 -18.54 21.97
N LEU A 287 -17.62 -18.79 21.93
CA LEU A 287 -18.21 -20.12 21.82
C LEU A 287 -18.23 -20.64 20.38
N PHE A 288 -18.48 -19.76 19.40
CA PHE A 288 -18.58 -20.15 17.98
C PHE A 288 -17.27 -19.96 17.19
N PHE A 289 -16.31 -19.18 17.70
CA PHE A 289 -15.09 -18.81 16.97
C PHE A 289 -13.80 -19.13 17.73
N LYS A 290 -13.68 -20.34 18.28
CA LYS A 290 -12.43 -20.83 18.87
C LYS A 290 -11.25 -20.58 17.91
N PRO A 291 -10.13 -19.98 18.38
CA PRO A 291 -8.92 -19.92 17.56
C PRO A 291 -8.53 -21.37 17.21
N PRO A 292 -8.33 -21.68 15.93
CA PRO A 292 -7.93 -23.02 15.56
C PRO A 292 -6.55 -23.33 16.17
N PRO A 293 -6.20 -24.61 16.38
CA PRO A 293 -4.88 -25.00 16.86
C PRO A 293 -3.86 -24.74 15.75
N THR A 294 -3.46 -23.49 15.58
CA THR A 294 -2.48 -23.07 14.58
C THR A 294 -1.41 -22.23 15.27
N ASN A 295 -0.19 -22.32 14.75
CA ASN A 295 0.91 -21.44 15.16
C ASN A 295 0.83 -20.07 14.46
N ALA A 296 -0.36 -19.67 14.00
CA ALA A 296 -0.59 -18.44 13.25
C ALA A 296 -0.87 -17.27 14.20
N VAL A 297 -0.27 -16.12 13.93
CA VAL A 297 -0.52 -14.90 14.70
C VAL A 297 -1.78 -14.21 14.18
N GLU A 298 -2.73 -13.89 15.06
CA GLU A 298 -3.94 -13.14 14.69
C GLU A 298 -3.64 -11.64 14.57
N PHE A 299 -4.01 -11.05 13.44
CA PHE A 299 -4.05 -9.60 13.27
C PHE A 299 -5.26 -9.00 13.98
N THR A 300 -4.99 -8.11 14.93
CA THR A 300 -6.02 -7.50 15.79
C THR A 300 -6.11 -5.99 15.68
N ASN A 301 -5.12 -5.32 15.08
CA ASN A 301 -5.05 -3.86 15.06
C ASN A 301 -6.20 -3.24 14.24
N GLY A 302 -7.02 -2.41 14.88
CA GLY A 302 -8.18 -1.76 14.26
C GLY A 302 -9.34 -2.71 13.90
N THR A 303 -9.28 -3.97 14.33
CA THR A 303 -10.35 -4.95 14.11
C THR A 303 -11.48 -4.83 15.15
N LEU A 304 -12.69 -5.29 14.80
CA LEU A 304 -13.82 -5.39 15.73
C LEU A 304 -14.22 -6.86 15.96
N PRO A 305 -14.79 -7.24 17.11
CA PRO A 305 -15.06 -8.65 17.43
C PRO A 305 -15.87 -9.41 16.36
N ILE A 306 -16.98 -8.83 15.88
CA ILE A 306 -17.85 -9.49 14.89
C ILE A 306 -17.43 -9.15 13.45
N LEU A 307 -17.04 -7.89 13.20
CA LEU A 307 -16.72 -7.45 11.84
C LEU A 307 -15.30 -7.83 11.40
N GLY A 308 -14.42 -8.17 12.35
CA GLY A 308 -13.02 -8.42 12.10
C GLY A 308 -12.34 -7.19 11.48
N ILE A 309 -11.56 -7.42 10.43
CA ILE A 309 -10.78 -6.43 9.69
C ILE A 309 -11.61 -5.56 8.74
N VAL A 310 -12.91 -5.84 8.56
CA VAL A 310 -13.77 -5.11 7.60
C VAL A 310 -13.69 -3.58 7.75
N PRO A 311 -13.69 -2.99 8.96
CA PRO A 311 -13.52 -1.54 9.13
C PRO A 311 -12.16 -1.02 8.64
N VAL A 312 -11.09 -1.82 8.78
CA VAL A 312 -9.75 -1.46 8.30
C VAL A 312 -9.72 -1.38 6.78
N PHE A 313 -10.31 -2.39 6.10
CA PHE A 313 -10.48 -2.36 4.64
C PHE A 313 -11.33 -1.19 4.17
N ALA A 314 -12.40 -0.85 4.90
CA ALA A 314 -13.24 0.30 4.55
C ALA A 314 -12.49 1.64 4.62
N ARG A 315 -11.55 1.80 5.56
CA ARG A 315 -10.68 3.00 5.68
C ARG A 315 -9.62 3.07 4.58
N HIS A 316 -9.15 1.92 4.10
CA HIS A 316 -8.12 1.80 3.07
C HIS A 316 -8.73 1.46 1.71
N LYS A 317 -9.82 2.16 1.35
CA LYS A 317 -10.50 1.94 0.08
C LYS A 317 -9.50 2.10 -1.07
N ASN A 318 -9.48 1.12 -1.98
CA ASN A 318 -8.54 1.05 -3.12
C ASN A 318 -7.05 0.97 -2.71
N GLN A 319 -6.74 0.72 -1.44
CA GLN A 319 -5.40 0.50 -0.90
C GLN A 319 -5.32 -0.84 -0.17
N PHE A 320 -6.02 -1.86 -0.71
CA PHE A 320 -6.09 -3.21 -0.15
C PHE A 320 -4.71 -3.81 0.15
N TYR A 321 -3.75 -3.57 -0.75
CA TYR A 321 -2.36 -4.00 -0.59
C TYR A 321 -1.70 -3.49 0.71
N LYS A 322 -2.00 -2.25 1.15
CA LYS A 322 -1.47 -1.69 2.41
C LYS A 322 -1.97 -2.48 3.61
N VAL A 323 -3.24 -2.90 3.59
CA VAL A 323 -3.81 -3.71 4.68
C VAL A 323 -3.14 -5.07 4.73
N LEU A 324 -2.81 -5.68 3.59
CA LEU A 324 -2.05 -6.94 3.56
C LEU A 324 -0.63 -6.76 4.13
N ASP A 325 0.02 -5.64 3.81
CA ASP A 325 1.34 -5.28 4.33
C ASP A 325 1.27 -5.10 5.86
N MET A 326 0.29 -4.36 6.38
CA MET A 326 0.05 -4.20 7.82
C MET A 326 -0.15 -5.55 8.55
N VAL A 327 -0.91 -6.46 7.95
CA VAL A 327 -1.10 -7.81 8.49
C VAL A 327 0.23 -8.55 8.57
N SER A 328 1.02 -8.48 7.50
CA SER A 328 2.32 -9.17 7.41
C SER A 328 3.34 -8.58 8.38
N GLU A 329 3.37 -7.26 8.54
CA GLU A 329 4.23 -6.55 9.49
C GLU A 329 3.91 -6.91 10.94
N GLN A 330 2.63 -6.97 11.31
CA GLN A 330 2.21 -7.34 12.67
C GLN A 330 2.41 -8.84 12.94
N CYS A 331 2.09 -9.70 11.98
CA CYS A 331 2.04 -11.15 12.21
C CYS A 331 3.36 -11.86 11.89
N GLY A 332 4.27 -11.20 11.18
CA GLY A 332 5.50 -11.80 10.68
C GLY A 332 5.25 -12.86 9.60
N THR A 333 6.01 -13.95 9.65
CA THR A 333 6.05 -15.00 8.61
C THR A 333 4.70 -15.63 8.30
N PHE A 334 3.88 -15.90 9.32
CA PHE A 334 2.62 -16.62 9.16
C PHE A 334 1.56 -16.07 10.13
N GLY A 335 0.53 -15.47 9.55
CA GLY A 335 -0.54 -14.81 10.29
C GLY A 335 -1.91 -15.14 9.74
N TYR A 336 -2.93 -14.58 10.36
CA TYR A 336 -4.27 -14.56 9.80
C TYR A 336 -5.04 -13.33 10.30
N PHE A 337 -6.10 -12.98 9.59
CA PHE A 337 -7.08 -12.03 10.05
C PHE A 337 -8.49 -12.59 9.86
N ARG A 338 -9.44 -12.05 10.62
CA ARG A 338 -10.86 -12.39 10.49
C ARG A 338 -11.57 -11.33 9.69
N ALA A 339 -12.48 -11.73 8.81
CA ALA A 339 -13.43 -10.84 8.15
C ALA A 339 -14.82 -11.44 8.31
N LEU A 340 -15.67 -10.82 9.15
CA LEU A 340 -16.91 -11.46 9.60
C LEU A 340 -16.63 -12.86 10.19
N HIS A 341 -17.28 -13.89 9.64
CA HIS A 341 -17.14 -15.28 10.07
C HIS A 341 -15.98 -16.02 9.36
N THR A 342 -15.29 -15.38 8.40
CA THR A 342 -14.22 -16.03 7.64
C THR A 342 -12.85 -15.71 8.22
N GLN A 343 -11.94 -16.68 8.11
CA GLN A 343 -10.52 -16.52 8.43
C GLN A 343 -9.74 -16.53 7.12
N ILE A 344 -8.81 -15.58 6.98
CA ILE A 344 -7.91 -15.51 5.85
C ILE A 344 -6.49 -15.57 6.40
N TYR A 345 -5.76 -16.60 5.99
CA TYR A 345 -4.38 -16.81 6.40
C TYR A 345 -3.43 -16.05 5.47
N MET A 346 -2.33 -15.58 6.02
CA MET A 346 -1.31 -14.81 5.33
C MET A 346 0.05 -15.48 5.48
N ILE A 347 0.72 -15.70 4.34
CA ILE A 347 2.08 -16.18 4.24
C ILE A 347 2.94 -15.01 3.75
N SER A 348 3.94 -14.66 4.55
CA SER A 348 4.85 -13.53 4.29
C SER A 348 6.30 -14.00 4.16
N ASP A 349 6.48 -15.26 3.76
CA ASP A 349 7.76 -15.90 3.50
C ASP A 349 7.73 -16.67 2.15
N GLY A 350 8.76 -16.46 1.34
CA GLY A 350 8.81 -16.93 -0.04
C GLY A 350 9.04 -18.43 -0.15
N VAL A 351 9.71 -19.05 0.83
CA VAL A 351 9.91 -20.50 0.88
C VAL A 351 8.57 -21.19 1.13
N LEU A 352 7.83 -20.73 2.15
CA LEU A 352 6.48 -21.24 2.44
C LEU A 352 5.50 -20.95 1.30
N GLY A 353 5.58 -19.76 0.69
CA GLY A 353 4.76 -19.40 -0.47
C GLY A 353 5.03 -20.30 -1.67
N LYS A 354 6.30 -20.62 -1.96
CA LYS A 354 6.67 -21.56 -3.02
C LYS A 354 6.22 -22.99 -2.72
N GLU A 355 6.35 -23.44 -1.48
CA GLU A 355 5.82 -24.75 -1.05
C GLU A 355 4.32 -24.84 -1.31
N MET A 356 3.54 -23.84 -0.87
CA MET A 356 2.10 -23.75 -1.09
C MET A 356 1.72 -23.76 -2.57
N LEU A 357 2.42 -22.96 -3.38
CA LEU A 357 2.10 -22.77 -4.79
C LEU A 357 2.61 -23.89 -5.70
N ASN A 358 3.55 -24.71 -5.22
CA ASN A 358 4.20 -25.76 -6.01
C ASN A 358 4.08 -27.13 -5.35
N SER A 359 4.81 -27.38 -4.26
CA SER A 359 4.97 -28.73 -3.70
C SER A 359 3.67 -29.37 -3.19
N VAL A 360 2.74 -28.56 -2.68
CA VAL A 360 1.45 -29.03 -2.16
C VAL A 360 0.26 -28.41 -2.89
N PHE A 361 0.47 -27.94 -4.13
CA PHE A 361 -0.52 -27.15 -4.87
C PHE A 361 -1.86 -27.88 -5.10
N ASP A 362 -1.84 -29.21 -5.20
CA ASP A 362 -3.01 -30.07 -5.39
C ASP A 362 -3.98 -30.03 -4.20
N ARG A 363 -3.47 -29.69 -3.01
CA ARG A 363 -4.28 -29.47 -1.79
C ARG A 363 -5.05 -28.15 -1.81
N PHE A 364 -4.84 -27.30 -2.82
CA PHE A 364 -5.40 -25.96 -2.93
C PHE A 364 -6.16 -25.72 -4.23
N ARG A 365 -7.30 -25.04 -4.12
CA ARG A 365 -8.12 -24.60 -5.26
C ARG A 365 -8.06 -23.08 -5.42
N ARG A 366 -8.62 -22.53 -6.50
CA ARG A 366 -8.75 -21.07 -6.64
C ARG A 366 -9.54 -20.48 -5.48
N ALA A 367 -9.03 -19.38 -4.93
CA ALA A 367 -9.63 -18.71 -3.78
C ALA A 367 -11.10 -18.37 -4.02
N ASP A 368 -11.96 -18.61 -3.04
CA ASP A 368 -13.39 -18.31 -3.20
C ASP A 368 -13.62 -16.79 -3.26
N SER A 369 -12.77 -16.01 -2.57
CA SER A 369 -12.71 -14.55 -2.73
C SER A 369 -12.43 -14.12 -4.17
N LEU A 370 -11.42 -14.71 -4.82
CA LEU A 370 -11.09 -14.43 -6.23
C LEU A 370 -12.26 -14.78 -7.15
N ARG A 371 -12.87 -15.96 -6.97
CA ARG A 371 -14.04 -16.40 -7.75
C ARG A 371 -15.23 -15.45 -7.60
N ARG A 372 -15.55 -15.01 -6.39
CA ARG A 372 -16.67 -14.08 -6.17
C ARG A 372 -16.39 -12.71 -6.78
N THR A 373 -15.19 -12.17 -6.59
CA THR A 373 -14.81 -10.85 -7.11
C THR A 373 -14.75 -10.87 -8.62
N LEU A 374 -13.91 -11.74 -9.20
CA LEU A 374 -13.72 -11.80 -10.64
C LEU A 374 -14.98 -12.35 -11.32
N GLY A 375 -15.57 -13.44 -10.84
CA GLY A 375 -16.81 -13.99 -11.38
C GLY A 375 -18.00 -13.02 -11.33
N GLY A 376 -18.11 -12.16 -10.31
CA GLY A 376 -19.12 -11.10 -10.28
C GLY A 376 -18.88 -9.97 -11.30
N ILE A 377 -17.66 -9.83 -11.81
CA ILE A 377 -17.23 -8.82 -12.77
C ILE A 377 -17.36 -9.38 -14.19
N ILE A 378 -16.74 -10.53 -14.44
CA ILE A 378 -16.72 -11.14 -15.77
C ILE A 378 -17.87 -12.13 -16.01
N GLY A 379 -18.76 -12.39 -15.06
CA GLY A 379 -19.98 -13.20 -15.24
C GLY A 379 -19.80 -14.71 -15.07
N ASN A 380 -18.95 -15.14 -14.14
CA ASN A 380 -18.56 -16.54 -13.87
C ASN A 380 -18.13 -17.35 -15.12
N PRO A 381 -17.16 -16.86 -15.91
CA PRO A 381 -16.75 -17.52 -17.12
C PRO A 381 -15.84 -18.73 -16.86
N ASN A 382 -15.80 -19.65 -17.82
CA ASN A 382 -14.94 -20.84 -17.80
C ASN A 382 -13.51 -20.50 -18.22
N VAL A 383 -12.85 -19.64 -17.43
CA VAL A 383 -11.51 -19.11 -17.74
C VAL A 383 -10.42 -19.74 -16.91
N ILE A 384 -9.24 -19.88 -17.49
CA ILE A 384 -8.06 -20.50 -16.89
C ILE A 384 -7.68 -19.98 -15.49
N ILE A 385 -8.01 -18.72 -15.18
CA ILE A 385 -7.74 -18.10 -13.88
C ILE A 385 -8.73 -18.52 -12.78
N LEU A 386 -9.93 -19.02 -13.16
CA LEU A 386 -11.00 -19.47 -12.25
C LEU A 386 -11.19 -21.00 -12.22
N LEU A 387 -10.68 -21.71 -13.22
CA LEU A 387 -10.69 -23.16 -13.28
C LEU A 387 -9.69 -23.81 -12.32
N ASP A 388 -10.01 -25.04 -11.91
CA ASP A 388 -9.16 -25.94 -11.12
C ASP A 388 -9.12 -27.33 -11.78
N ASP A 389 -8.23 -28.19 -11.29
CA ASP A 389 -8.19 -29.64 -11.57
C ASP A 389 -8.18 -29.97 -13.08
N GLU A 390 -8.99 -30.93 -13.54
CA GLU A 390 -9.00 -31.38 -14.93
C GLU A 390 -9.42 -30.28 -15.94
N PRO A 391 -10.49 -29.48 -15.71
CA PRO A 391 -10.79 -28.35 -16.58
C PRO A 391 -9.61 -27.38 -16.74
N TRP A 392 -8.92 -27.06 -15.65
CA TRP A 392 -7.74 -26.20 -15.71
C TRP A 392 -6.59 -26.84 -16.51
N LYS A 393 -6.33 -28.14 -16.32
CA LYS A 393 -5.29 -28.85 -17.09
C LYS A 393 -5.63 -28.86 -18.59
N ALA A 394 -6.87 -29.13 -18.95
CA ALA A 394 -7.34 -29.15 -20.33
C ALA A 394 -7.15 -27.78 -21.00
N HIS A 395 -7.68 -26.72 -20.38
CA HIS A 395 -7.51 -25.35 -20.90
C HIS A 395 -6.03 -24.96 -20.96
N ARG A 396 -5.24 -25.24 -19.91
CA ARG A 396 -3.81 -24.88 -19.89
C ARG A 396 -3.03 -25.59 -21.00
N LYS A 397 -3.31 -26.87 -21.26
CA LYS A 397 -2.67 -27.63 -22.33
C LYS A 397 -2.86 -26.94 -23.68
N ILE A 398 -4.09 -26.51 -23.96
CA ILE A 398 -4.46 -25.80 -25.19
C ILE A 398 -3.78 -24.42 -25.23
N LEU A 399 -3.97 -23.60 -24.19
CA LEU A 399 -3.48 -22.21 -24.16
C LEU A 399 -1.95 -22.09 -24.11
N VAL A 400 -1.22 -23.10 -23.65
CA VAL A 400 0.25 -23.08 -23.67
C VAL A 400 0.79 -23.15 -25.10
N SER A 401 0.08 -23.79 -26.03
CA SER A 401 0.52 -23.89 -27.44
C SER A 401 0.63 -22.51 -28.11
N SER A 402 -0.33 -21.62 -27.84
CA SER A 402 -0.34 -20.25 -28.33
C SER A 402 0.61 -19.31 -27.58
N MET A 403 1.17 -19.76 -26.46
CA MET A 403 2.09 -19.00 -25.59
C MET A 403 3.52 -19.59 -25.59
N SER A 404 3.86 -20.38 -26.61
CA SER A 404 5.19 -20.94 -26.81
C SER A 404 6.20 -19.83 -27.17
N THR A 405 7.45 -19.96 -26.76
CA THR A 405 8.49 -18.95 -27.06
C THR A 405 8.64 -18.71 -28.55
N SER A 406 8.62 -19.77 -29.37
CA SER A 406 8.69 -19.65 -30.83
C SER A 406 7.53 -18.87 -31.43
N HIS A 407 6.32 -18.96 -30.85
CA HIS A 407 5.16 -18.20 -31.31
C HIS A 407 5.27 -16.73 -30.86
N LEU A 408 5.58 -16.48 -29.59
CA LEU A 408 5.64 -15.12 -29.05
C LEU A 408 6.76 -14.26 -29.65
N LEU A 409 7.89 -14.87 -30.05
CA LEU A 409 8.96 -14.14 -30.74
C LEU A 409 8.56 -13.65 -32.13
N LYS A 410 7.58 -14.30 -32.78
CA LYS A 410 7.04 -13.84 -34.07
C LYS A 410 6.20 -12.59 -33.95
N SER A 411 5.80 -12.22 -32.73
CA SER A 411 5.01 -11.03 -32.44
C SER A 411 5.84 -9.74 -32.30
N ILE A 412 7.18 -9.84 -32.33
CA ILE A 412 8.08 -8.69 -32.20
C ILE A 412 7.77 -7.58 -33.23
N PRO A 413 7.58 -7.87 -34.53
CA PRO A 413 7.23 -6.85 -35.51
C PRO A 413 5.92 -6.10 -35.18
N GLN A 414 4.91 -6.80 -34.67
CA GLN A 414 3.62 -6.24 -34.28
C GLN A 414 3.74 -5.31 -33.08
N ILE A 415 4.56 -5.69 -32.09
CA ILE A 415 4.89 -4.84 -30.95
C ILE A 415 5.67 -3.60 -31.43
N ASN A 416 6.68 -3.76 -32.28
CA ASN A 416 7.44 -2.64 -32.84
C ASN A 416 6.55 -1.68 -33.63
N GLY A 417 5.65 -2.18 -34.48
CA GLY A 417 4.69 -1.33 -35.21
C GLY A 417 3.71 -0.60 -34.27
N THR A 418 3.39 -1.18 -33.11
CA THR A 418 2.60 -0.49 -32.07
C THR A 418 3.38 0.69 -31.49
N LEU A 419 4.68 0.47 -31.24
CA LEU A 419 5.58 1.50 -30.70
C LEU A 419 5.90 2.59 -31.73
N ASP A 420 5.95 2.25 -33.03
CA ASP A 420 6.06 3.22 -34.12
C ASP A 420 4.88 4.20 -34.10
N ASP A 421 3.65 3.68 -33.99
CA ASP A 421 2.44 4.51 -33.91
C ASP A 421 2.41 5.39 -32.65
N LEU A 422 2.84 4.86 -31.50
CA LEU A 422 2.99 5.65 -30.27
C LEU A 422 4.01 6.78 -30.46
N ILE A 423 5.21 6.46 -30.95
CA ILE A 423 6.30 7.43 -31.13
C ILE A 423 5.87 8.51 -32.13
N ALA A 424 5.23 8.13 -33.25
CA ALA A 424 4.69 9.09 -34.21
C ALA A 424 3.65 10.02 -33.56
N THR A 425 2.77 9.49 -32.72
CA THR A 425 1.79 10.28 -31.97
C THR A 425 2.46 11.28 -31.02
N TRP A 426 3.49 10.84 -30.29
CA TRP A 426 4.27 11.71 -29.41
C TRP A 426 5.07 12.75 -30.18
N GLU A 427 5.66 12.40 -31.33
CA GLU A 427 6.37 13.35 -32.19
C GLU A 427 5.41 14.42 -32.72
N GLU A 428 4.22 14.04 -33.19
CA GLU A 428 3.20 15.00 -33.65
C GLU A 428 2.75 15.95 -32.52
N GLN A 429 2.48 15.42 -31.32
CA GLN A 429 2.10 16.21 -30.15
C GLN A 429 3.21 17.20 -29.77
N ARG A 430 4.46 16.73 -29.74
CA ARG A 430 5.64 17.54 -29.43
C ARG A 430 5.89 18.64 -30.46
N LEU A 431 5.70 18.35 -31.75
CA LEU A 431 5.82 19.35 -32.82
C LEU A 431 4.76 20.46 -32.72
N LYS A 432 3.63 20.19 -32.05
CA LYS A 432 2.61 21.20 -31.70
C LYS A 432 2.93 21.98 -30.42
N GLY A 433 4.10 21.73 -29.80
CA GLY A 433 4.56 22.42 -28.59
C GLY A 433 4.14 21.77 -27.28
N ASP A 434 3.59 20.55 -27.31
CA ASP A 434 3.21 19.80 -26.11
C ASP A 434 4.10 18.56 -25.97
N ASP A 435 5.11 18.66 -25.10
CA ASP A 435 6.12 17.62 -24.86
C ASP A 435 5.84 16.78 -23.61
N VAL A 436 4.66 16.93 -22.99
CA VAL A 436 4.25 16.20 -21.79
C VAL A 436 3.21 15.15 -22.13
N VAL A 437 3.45 13.92 -21.67
CA VAL A 437 2.57 12.76 -21.94
C VAL A 437 2.19 12.06 -20.65
N ASP A 438 0.99 11.47 -20.60
CA ASP A 438 0.61 10.55 -19.52
C ASP A 438 1.04 9.13 -19.89
N VAL A 439 2.18 8.69 -19.35
CA VAL A 439 2.73 7.37 -19.69
C VAL A 439 1.90 6.24 -19.13
N GLN A 440 1.12 6.43 -18.05
CA GLN A 440 0.26 5.34 -17.56
C GLN A 440 -0.84 5.03 -18.57
N LYS A 441 -1.51 6.07 -19.08
CA LYS A 441 -2.51 5.90 -20.14
C LYS A 441 -1.86 5.34 -21.41
N ASN A 442 -0.74 5.91 -21.86
CA ASN A 442 -0.11 5.46 -23.09
C ASN A 442 0.42 4.01 -23.02
N MET A 443 0.93 3.56 -21.87
CA MET A 443 1.34 2.17 -21.70
C MET A 443 0.14 1.21 -21.67
N SER A 444 -1.02 1.69 -21.22
CA SER A 444 -2.29 1.00 -21.38
C SER A 444 -2.61 0.83 -22.87
N ASP A 445 -2.62 1.94 -23.63
CA ASP A 445 -2.88 1.91 -25.07
C ASP A 445 -1.89 0.98 -25.82
N VAL A 446 -0.60 1.02 -25.46
CA VAL A 446 0.43 0.10 -26.01
C VAL A 446 0.12 -1.35 -25.70
N ALA A 447 -0.13 -1.69 -24.44
CA ALA A 447 -0.36 -3.08 -24.06
C ALA A 447 -1.62 -3.65 -24.74
N LEU A 448 -2.64 -2.81 -24.95
CA LEU A 448 -3.87 -3.20 -25.63
C LEU A 448 -3.61 -3.46 -27.12
N GLU A 449 -3.01 -2.48 -27.80
CA GLU A 449 -2.77 -2.54 -29.24
C GLU A 449 -1.76 -3.62 -29.60
N ALA A 450 -0.68 -3.77 -28.82
CA ALA A 450 0.32 -4.81 -29.01
C ALA A 450 -0.31 -6.20 -28.86
N LEU A 451 -1.12 -6.41 -27.83
CA LEU A 451 -1.87 -7.65 -27.63
C LEU A 451 -2.81 -7.92 -28.82
N CYS A 452 -3.54 -6.91 -29.29
CA CYS A 452 -4.44 -7.07 -30.42
C CYS A 452 -3.71 -7.40 -31.73
N ARG A 453 -2.64 -6.68 -32.05
CA ARG A 453 -1.88 -6.94 -33.28
C ARG A 453 -1.18 -8.29 -33.23
N ALA A 454 -0.60 -8.64 -32.08
CA ALA A 454 0.16 -9.87 -31.96
C ALA A 454 -0.71 -11.12 -31.82
N LEU A 455 -1.75 -11.06 -30.98
CA LEU A 455 -2.54 -12.24 -30.64
C LEU A 455 -3.79 -12.38 -31.53
N LEU A 456 -4.26 -11.28 -32.14
CA LEU A 456 -5.49 -11.25 -32.94
C LEU A 456 -5.24 -10.86 -34.40
N ASN A 457 -4.00 -10.48 -34.77
CA ASN A 457 -3.60 -9.95 -36.08
C ASN A 457 -4.48 -8.77 -36.56
N ILE A 458 -4.93 -7.93 -35.61
CA ILE A 458 -5.85 -6.82 -35.89
C ILE A 458 -5.30 -5.54 -35.28
N LYS A 459 -5.25 -4.48 -36.09
CA LYS A 459 -4.98 -3.11 -35.65
C LYS A 459 -6.26 -2.49 -35.09
N PHE A 460 -6.28 -2.20 -33.80
CA PHE A 460 -7.41 -1.53 -33.12
C PHE A 460 -7.35 -0.01 -33.33
N ASP A 461 -6.16 0.49 -33.64
CA ASP A 461 -5.86 1.90 -33.92
C ASP A 461 -6.15 2.80 -32.72
N VAL A 462 -5.84 2.33 -31.51
CA VAL A 462 -6.13 3.04 -30.25
C VAL A 462 -5.45 4.40 -30.13
N PHE A 463 -4.39 4.65 -30.90
CA PHE A 463 -3.67 5.92 -30.92
C PHE A 463 -4.31 6.97 -31.84
N ASN A 464 -5.27 6.58 -32.69
CA ASN A 464 -5.94 7.50 -33.59
C ASN A 464 -7.01 8.33 -32.86
N ARG A 465 -6.62 9.55 -32.48
CA ARG A 465 -7.45 10.51 -31.73
C ARG A 465 -8.66 11.06 -32.50
N ASN A 466 -8.75 10.84 -33.82
CA ASN A 466 -9.89 11.34 -34.62
C ASN A 466 -11.11 10.41 -34.56
N GLY A 467 -10.98 9.21 -33.98
CA GLY A 467 -12.03 8.20 -33.97
C GLY A 467 -12.28 7.60 -35.36
N GLY A 468 -12.69 6.33 -35.42
CA GLY A 468 -13.11 5.70 -36.69
C GLY A 468 -12.43 4.38 -37.07
N GLY A 469 -11.52 3.86 -36.25
CA GLY A 469 -11.08 2.47 -36.40
C GLY A 469 -12.23 1.48 -36.14
N LYS A 470 -12.26 0.35 -36.86
CA LYS A 470 -13.29 -0.71 -36.75
C LYS A 470 -13.55 -1.17 -35.30
N TYR A 471 -12.54 -1.02 -34.43
CA TYR A 471 -12.55 -1.44 -33.02
C TYR A 471 -12.24 -0.30 -32.03
N GLY A 472 -12.31 0.96 -32.46
CA GLY A 472 -11.91 2.12 -31.66
C GLY A 472 -12.71 2.35 -30.37
N ASP A 473 -13.88 1.71 -30.24
CA ASP A 473 -14.69 1.74 -29.01
C ASP A 473 -14.31 0.66 -27.98
N ALA A 474 -13.43 -0.29 -28.32
CA ALA A 474 -13.01 -1.35 -27.41
C ALA A 474 -12.33 -0.81 -26.14
N SER A 475 -11.49 0.23 -26.28
CA SER A 475 -10.85 0.91 -25.14
C SER A 475 -11.88 1.53 -24.19
N LYS A 476 -12.95 2.15 -24.73
CA LYS A 476 -14.06 2.70 -23.92
C LYS A 476 -14.77 1.62 -23.12
N HIS A 477 -14.96 0.43 -23.69
CA HIS A 477 -15.58 -0.68 -22.97
C HIS A 477 -14.65 -1.27 -21.89
N VAL A 478 -13.34 -1.31 -22.12
CA VAL A 478 -12.36 -1.68 -21.07
C VAL A 478 -12.38 -0.67 -19.92
N GLU A 479 -12.38 0.63 -20.24
CA GLU A 479 -12.48 1.70 -19.24
C GLU A 479 -13.80 1.64 -18.47
N GLY A 480 -14.93 1.41 -19.16
CA GLY A 480 -16.25 1.24 -18.55
C GLY A 480 -16.31 0.04 -17.60
N MET A 481 -15.69 -1.08 -17.98
CA MET A 481 -15.50 -2.23 -17.10
C MET A 481 -14.66 -1.86 -15.86
N ALA A 482 -13.49 -1.25 -16.03
CA ALA A 482 -12.61 -0.87 -14.93
C ALA A 482 -13.29 0.13 -13.96
N ARG A 483 -14.00 1.12 -14.49
CA ARG A 483 -14.83 2.05 -13.70
C ARG A 483 -15.91 1.29 -12.93
N GLY A 484 -16.60 0.36 -13.58
CA GLY A 484 -17.57 -0.51 -12.96
C GLY A 484 -16.98 -1.31 -11.79
N MET A 485 -15.75 -1.79 -11.92
CA MET A 485 -15.04 -2.50 -10.85
C MET A 485 -14.74 -1.56 -9.69
N ASP A 486 -14.14 -0.40 -9.94
CA ASP A 486 -13.80 0.61 -8.93
C ASP A 486 -15.04 1.08 -8.15
N GLU A 487 -16.16 1.30 -8.84
CA GLU A 487 -17.42 1.67 -8.21
C GLU A 487 -17.94 0.60 -7.24
N ARG A 488 -17.65 -0.68 -7.47
CA ARG A 488 -18.08 -1.80 -6.63
C ARG A 488 -17.17 -2.01 -5.42
N VAL A 489 -15.92 -1.54 -5.47
CA VAL A 489 -14.96 -1.71 -4.36
C VAL A 489 -15.52 -1.08 -3.08
N GLY A 490 -15.57 -1.87 -2.01
CA GLY A 490 -16.04 -1.45 -0.69
C GLY A 490 -17.57 -1.31 -0.56
N LYS A 491 -18.36 -1.67 -1.58
CA LYS A 491 -19.83 -1.68 -1.51
C LYS A 491 -20.38 -3.06 -1.15
N THR A 492 -21.45 -3.10 -0.37
CA THR A 492 -22.21 -4.31 -0.06
C THR A 492 -23.00 -4.80 -1.27
N ALA A 493 -23.39 -6.08 -1.30
CA ALA A 493 -24.22 -6.64 -2.37
C ALA A 493 -25.53 -5.85 -2.60
N LEU A 494 -26.15 -5.36 -1.52
CA LEU A 494 -27.35 -4.52 -1.60
C LEU A 494 -27.06 -3.17 -2.27
N GLN A 495 -25.95 -2.52 -1.91
CA GLN A 495 -25.53 -1.28 -2.57
C GLN A 495 -25.21 -1.51 -4.04
N VAL A 496 -24.57 -2.63 -4.39
CA VAL A 496 -24.26 -3.01 -5.77
C VAL A 496 -25.52 -3.22 -6.61
N MET A 497 -26.60 -3.78 -6.04
CA MET A 497 -27.89 -3.97 -6.74
C MET A 497 -28.53 -2.65 -7.20
N PHE A 498 -28.26 -1.54 -6.53
CA PHE A 498 -28.79 -0.21 -6.90
C PHE A 498 -27.79 0.64 -7.71
N LEU A 499 -26.62 0.11 -8.06
CA LEU A 499 -25.66 0.85 -8.89
C LEU A 499 -26.12 0.89 -10.35
N LYS A 500 -26.30 2.11 -10.85
CA LYS A 500 -26.38 2.38 -12.29
C LYS A 500 -24.96 2.40 -12.86
N SER A 501 -24.40 1.21 -13.10
CA SER A 501 -23.07 1.04 -13.68
C SER A 501 -23.20 0.52 -15.11
N ASP A 502 -22.43 1.11 -16.03
CA ASP A 502 -22.28 0.71 -17.43
C ASP A 502 -21.47 -0.59 -17.60
N HIS A 503 -20.97 -1.16 -16.51
CA HIS A 503 -20.21 -2.39 -16.46
C HIS A 503 -20.82 -3.53 -17.28
N LYS A 504 -22.12 -3.80 -17.11
CA LYS A 504 -22.80 -4.89 -17.82
C LYS A 504 -22.79 -4.65 -19.33
N ALA A 505 -23.13 -3.43 -19.75
CA ALA A 505 -23.14 -3.07 -21.17
C ALA A 505 -21.73 -3.15 -21.78
N SER A 506 -20.71 -2.72 -21.04
CA SER A 506 -19.31 -2.84 -21.45
C SER A 506 -18.86 -4.29 -21.59
N MET A 507 -19.23 -5.16 -20.64
CA MET A 507 -18.92 -6.60 -20.72
C MET A 507 -19.66 -7.29 -21.88
N ASP A 508 -20.92 -6.94 -22.11
CA ASP A 508 -21.71 -7.50 -23.21
C ASP A 508 -21.11 -7.06 -24.57
N ALA A 509 -20.65 -5.81 -24.68
CA ALA A 509 -19.94 -5.31 -25.87
C ALA A 509 -18.58 -5.99 -26.08
N LEU A 510 -17.78 -6.18 -25.03
CA LEU A 510 -16.49 -6.90 -25.14
C LEU A 510 -16.70 -8.35 -25.57
N ARG A 511 -17.73 -9.05 -25.06
CA ARG A 511 -18.08 -10.40 -25.52
C ARG A 511 -18.53 -10.43 -26.98
N ALA A 512 -19.35 -9.47 -27.39
CA ALA A 512 -19.78 -9.35 -28.78
C ALA A 512 -18.57 -9.14 -29.70
N LEU A 513 -17.61 -8.31 -29.28
CA LEU A 513 -16.34 -8.13 -29.96
C LEU A 513 -15.56 -9.45 -30.06
N MET A 514 -15.33 -10.16 -28.95
CA MET A 514 -14.61 -11.45 -28.99
C MET A 514 -15.28 -12.45 -29.95
N LYS A 515 -16.62 -12.51 -29.94
CA LYS A 515 -17.38 -13.35 -30.86
C LYS A 515 -17.17 -12.94 -32.32
N GLN A 516 -17.21 -11.64 -32.62
CA GLN A 516 -16.96 -11.13 -33.97
C GLN A 516 -15.54 -11.50 -34.44
N LEU A 517 -14.54 -11.37 -33.58
CA LEU A 517 -13.15 -11.72 -33.89
C LEU A 517 -12.96 -13.21 -34.21
N ILE A 518 -13.61 -14.09 -33.43
CA ILE A 518 -13.59 -15.53 -33.68
C ILE A 518 -14.19 -15.84 -35.06
N GLU A 519 -15.33 -15.22 -35.41
CA GLU A 519 -15.99 -15.47 -36.68
C GLU A 519 -15.17 -14.97 -37.87
N GLU A 520 -14.62 -13.75 -37.78
CA GLU A 520 -13.72 -13.21 -38.80
C GLU A 520 -12.50 -14.13 -39.01
N LYS A 521 -11.95 -14.68 -37.92
CA LYS A 521 -10.83 -15.63 -38.01
C LYS A 521 -11.24 -16.96 -38.65
N ARG A 522 -12.42 -17.49 -38.32
CA ARG A 522 -12.99 -18.69 -38.96
C ARG A 522 -13.16 -18.50 -40.47
N GLU A 523 -13.67 -17.34 -40.89
CA GLU A 523 -13.79 -17.01 -42.31
C GLU A 523 -12.42 -16.97 -43.02
N LEU A 524 -11.39 -16.41 -42.38
CA LEU A 524 -10.04 -16.37 -42.94
C LEU A 524 -9.45 -17.78 -43.09
N ILE A 525 -9.60 -18.63 -42.06
CA ILE A 525 -9.17 -20.03 -42.12
C ILE A 525 -9.91 -20.77 -43.25
N ALA A 526 -11.23 -20.58 -43.36
CA ALA A 526 -12.04 -21.20 -44.40
C ALA A 526 -11.65 -20.75 -45.82
N LYS A 527 -11.37 -19.45 -46.01
CA LYS A 527 -10.91 -18.90 -47.31
C LYS A 527 -9.55 -19.44 -47.72
N ARG A 528 -8.67 -19.71 -46.76
CA ARG A 528 -7.34 -20.29 -47.00
C ARG A 528 -7.40 -21.78 -47.35
N GLY A 529 -8.40 -22.51 -46.83
CA GLY A 529 -8.54 -23.96 -47.06
C GLY A 529 -7.36 -24.74 -46.48
N ASP A 530 -6.95 -25.81 -47.16
CA ASP A 530 -5.81 -26.66 -46.75
C ASP A 530 -4.44 -26.04 -47.05
N ALA A 531 -4.39 -24.81 -47.60
CA ALA A 531 -3.11 -24.12 -47.80
C ALA A 531 -2.47 -23.87 -46.43
N LYS A 532 -1.23 -24.34 -46.28
CA LYS A 532 -0.47 -24.15 -45.04
C LYS A 532 -0.34 -22.64 -44.80
N PRO A 533 -0.81 -22.12 -43.65
CA PRO A 533 -0.61 -20.71 -43.33
C PRO A 533 0.87 -20.38 -43.35
N ASP A 534 1.20 -19.15 -43.75
CA ASP A 534 2.51 -18.64 -43.39
C ASP A 534 2.60 -18.67 -41.85
N ASP A 535 3.76 -19.09 -41.37
CA ASP A 535 4.06 -19.24 -39.96
C ASP A 535 3.94 -17.88 -39.21
N SER A 536 3.93 -16.76 -39.94
CA SER A 536 3.70 -15.38 -39.47
C SER A 536 2.21 -14.97 -39.36
N GLU A 537 1.30 -15.74 -39.97
CA GLU A 537 -0.15 -15.46 -40.03
C GLU A 537 -0.96 -16.23 -38.97
N VAL A 538 -0.35 -17.25 -38.36
CA VAL A 538 -0.97 -18.04 -37.29
C VAL A 538 -0.88 -17.24 -36.00
N ASP A 539 -2.01 -16.70 -35.56
CA ASP A 539 -2.15 -15.98 -34.29
C ASP A 539 -2.72 -16.89 -33.18
N VAL A 540 -2.95 -16.30 -32.00
CA VAL A 540 -3.48 -17.04 -30.86
C VAL A 540 -4.89 -17.56 -31.14
N ILE A 541 -5.77 -16.76 -31.76
CA ILE A 541 -7.13 -17.19 -32.06
C ILE A 541 -7.10 -18.40 -33.00
N GLU A 542 -6.29 -18.36 -34.06
CA GLU A 542 -6.13 -19.48 -34.99
C GLU A 542 -5.65 -20.74 -34.26
N THR A 543 -4.63 -20.57 -33.42
CA THR A 543 -4.04 -21.67 -32.65
C THR A 543 -5.07 -22.32 -31.74
N LEU A 544 -5.94 -21.52 -31.12
CA LEU A 544 -7.00 -22.02 -30.24
C LEU A 544 -8.16 -22.67 -31.03
N ILE A 545 -8.56 -22.11 -32.17
CA ILE A 545 -9.60 -22.67 -33.04
C ILE A 545 -9.18 -24.02 -33.62
N THR A 546 -7.93 -24.12 -34.06
CA THR A 546 -7.39 -25.28 -34.78
C THR A 546 -6.78 -26.34 -33.86
N HIS A 547 -6.74 -26.11 -32.54
CA HIS A 547 -6.16 -27.05 -31.59
C HIS A 547 -6.92 -28.39 -31.62
N PRO A 548 -6.24 -29.56 -31.68
CA PRO A 548 -6.89 -30.87 -31.81
C PRO A 548 -7.91 -31.18 -30.72
N ASP A 549 -7.62 -30.78 -29.47
CA ASP A 549 -8.54 -30.97 -28.34
C ASP A 549 -9.70 -29.95 -28.33
N GLY A 550 -9.53 -28.80 -29.00
CA GLY A 550 -10.51 -27.72 -29.12
C GLY A 550 -10.99 -27.05 -27.81
N LEU A 551 -11.51 -25.83 -27.92
CA LEU A 551 -12.35 -25.22 -26.89
C LEU A 551 -13.77 -25.08 -27.44
N SER A 552 -14.78 -25.12 -26.57
CA SER A 552 -16.14 -24.75 -26.99
C SER A 552 -16.17 -23.26 -27.36
N ASP A 553 -17.12 -22.83 -28.20
CA ASP A 553 -17.26 -21.40 -28.57
C ASP A 553 -17.41 -20.49 -27.34
N HIS A 554 -18.13 -20.98 -26.32
CA HIS A 554 -18.28 -20.27 -25.06
C HIS A 554 -16.95 -20.12 -24.34
N ASP A 555 -16.20 -21.22 -24.19
CA ASP A 555 -14.90 -21.21 -23.51
C ASP A 555 -13.86 -20.40 -24.30
N LEU A 556 -13.90 -20.44 -25.63
CA LEU A 556 -13.02 -19.63 -26.49
C LEU A 556 -13.27 -18.13 -26.31
N ILE A 557 -14.54 -17.69 -26.30
CA ILE A 557 -14.92 -16.30 -26.03
C ILE A 557 -14.42 -15.87 -24.64
N ASP A 558 -14.65 -16.71 -23.64
CA ASP A 558 -14.24 -16.46 -22.26
C ASP A 558 -12.71 -16.37 -22.12
N GLU A 559 -11.95 -17.26 -22.77
CA GLU A 559 -10.48 -17.25 -22.74
C GLU A 559 -9.90 -16.04 -23.48
N LEU A 560 -10.47 -15.64 -24.62
CA LEU A 560 -10.04 -14.42 -25.32
C LEU A 560 -10.33 -13.17 -24.48
N LEU A 561 -11.49 -13.11 -23.83
CA LEU A 561 -11.86 -12.01 -22.93
C LEU A 561 -10.87 -11.87 -21.77
N ILE A 562 -10.44 -12.98 -21.14
CA ILE A 562 -9.46 -12.90 -20.05
C ILE A 562 -8.05 -12.54 -20.56
N PHE A 563 -7.65 -12.96 -21.75
CA PHE A 563 -6.39 -12.49 -22.35
C PHE A 563 -6.40 -10.98 -22.55
N PHE A 564 -7.51 -10.44 -23.08
CA PHE A 564 -7.70 -9.02 -23.30
C PHE A 564 -7.65 -8.21 -21.99
N ILE A 565 -8.29 -8.70 -20.93
CA ILE A 565 -8.34 -8.00 -19.63
C ILE A 565 -7.01 -8.15 -18.86
N ALA A 566 -6.52 -9.37 -18.71
CA ALA A 566 -5.38 -9.67 -17.84
C ALA A 566 -4.03 -9.29 -18.45
N GLY A 567 -3.88 -9.41 -19.78
CA GLY A 567 -2.64 -9.11 -20.51
C GLY A 567 -2.38 -7.62 -20.69
N HIS A 568 -3.43 -6.80 -20.60
CA HIS A 568 -3.37 -5.35 -20.81
C HIS A 568 -2.92 -4.58 -19.56
N GLU A 569 -3.71 -4.63 -18.48
CA GLU A 569 -3.53 -3.73 -17.33
C GLU A 569 -2.23 -4.03 -16.53
N THR A 570 -1.83 -5.31 -16.47
CA THR A 570 -0.65 -5.76 -15.72
C THR A 570 0.67 -5.28 -16.36
N SER A 571 0.83 -5.51 -17.67
CA SER A 571 1.98 -5.02 -18.45
C SER A 571 2.01 -3.49 -18.44
N ALA A 572 0.87 -2.84 -18.69
CA ALA A 572 0.76 -1.38 -18.75
C ALA A 572 1.27 -0.70 -17.46
N ASN A 573 0.78 -1.13 -16.30
CA ASN A 573 1.19 -0.56 -15.02
C ASN A 573 2.66 -0.86 -14.70
N THR A 574 3.19 -2.01 -15.12
CA THR A 574 4.61 -2.34 -14.94
C THR A 574 5.50 -1.45 -15.81
N MET A 575 5.16 -1.27 -17.09
CA MET A 575 5.88 -0.38 -18.00
C MET A 575 5.84 1.07 -17.52
N ALA A 576 4.66 1.57 -17.14
CA ALA A 576 4.49 2.92 -16.63
C ALA A 576 5.33 3.17 -15.37
N THR A 577 5.32 2.21 -14.43
CA THR A 577 6.12 2.29 -13.21
C THR A 577 7.62 2.23 -13.51
N THR A 578 8.04 1.40 -14.46
CA THR A 578 9.45 1.32 -14.89
C THR A 578 9.90 2.66 -15.49
N LEU A 579 9.11 3.26 -16.39
CA LEU A 579 9.40 4.58 -16.97
C LEU A 579 9.45 5.68 -15.91
N LYS A 580 8.53 5.65 -14.93
CA LYS A 580 8.51 6.56 -13.77
C LYS A 580 9.80 6.45 -12.95
N LEU A 581 10.23 5.24 -12.61
CA LEU A 581 11.47 5.01 -11.87
C LEU A 581 12.69 5.46 -12.68
N LEU A 582 12.73 5.17 -13.98
CA LEU A 582 13.81 5.65 -14.84
C LEU A 582 13.83 7.19 -14.91
N ALA A 583 12.68 7.85 -14.96
CA ALA A 583 12.57 9.32 -14.89
C ALA A 583 13.06 9.90 -13.55
N GLU A 584 12.87 9.20 -12.43
CA GLU A 584 13.40 9.57 -11.11
C GLU A 584 14.92 9.35 -10.98
N PHE A 585 15.45 8.34 -11.68
CA PHE A 585 16.85 7.96 -11.64
C PHE A 585 17.51 8.09 -13.03
N PRO A 586 17.76 9.33 -13.52
CA PRO A 586 18.24 9.58 -14.88
C PRO A 586 19.58 8.90 -15.21
N GLY A 587 20.43 8.64 -14.22
CA GLY A 587 21.68 7.89 -14.43
C GLY A 587 21.44 6.47 -14.97
N TYR A 588 20.32 5.82 -14.64
CA TYR A 588 19.95 4.54 -15.25
C TYR A 588 19.45 4.71 -16.68
N GLN A 589 18.71 5.78 -17.00
CA GLN A 589 18.31 6.05 -18.39
C GLN A 589 19.52 6.18 -19.30
N ASP A 590 20.53 6.94 -18.87
CA ASP A 590 21.71 7.19 -19.69
C ASP A 590 22.57 5.92 -19.88
N ARG A 591 22.63 5.07 -18.85
CA ARG A 591 23.29 3.76 -18.95
C ARG A 591 22.52 2.75 -19.80
N ILE A 592 21.18 2.75 -19.73
CA ILE A 592 20.34 1.95 -20.64
C ILE A 592 20.53 2.44 -22.07
N TYR A 593 20.51 3.75 -22.30
CA TYR A 593 20.77 4.32 -23.62
C TYR A 593 22.16 3.89 -24.13
N GLN A 594 23.20 3.92 -23.28
CA GLN A 594 24.52 3.40 -23.65
C GLN A 594 24.51 1.89 -23.95
N GLU A 595 23.80 1.07 -23.16
CA GLU A 595 23.61 -0.36 -23.44
C GLU A 595 22.96 -0.59 -24.82
N LEU A 596 21.99 0.24 -25.19
CA LEU A 596 21.35 0.19 -26.51
C LEU A 596 22.32 0.59 -27.62
N VAL A 597 23.06 1.69 -27.46
CA VAL A 597 24.09 2.15 -28.42
C VAL A 597 25.18 1.11 -28.60
N ASP A 598 25.65 0.46 -27.53
CA ASP A 598 26.68 -0.57 -27.59
C ASP A 598 26.19 -1.85 -28.29
N CYS A 599 24.88 -2.15 -28.20
CA CYS A 599 24.29 -3.27 -28.91
C CYS A 599 24.06 -2.99 -30.40
N LEU A 600 23.77 -1.74 -30.77
CA LEU A 600 23.27 -1.34 -32.08
C LEU A 600 24.25 -0.56 -32.97
N GLY A 601 25.29 0.01 -32.38
CA GLY A 601 26.00 1.14 -32.95
C GLY A 601 25.18 2.44 -32.89
N THR A 602 25.66 3.51 -33.55
CA THR A 602 25.02 4.84 -33.56
C THR A 602 23.99 5.02 -34.69
N ASN A 603 23.53 3.94 -35.34
CA ASN A 603 22.59 4.07 -36.45
C ASN A 603 21.17 4.34 -35.90
N ALA A 604 20.62 5.51 -36.22
CA ALA A 604 19.25 5.89 -35.89
C ALA A 604 18.20 4.88 -36.40
N ALA A 605 18.46 4.22 -37.54
CA ALA A 605 17.57 3.17 -38.07
C ALA A 605 17.60 1.87 -37.23
N GLY A 606 18.73 1.60 -36.55
CA GLY A 606 18.86 0.48 -35.62
C GLY A 606 18.03 0.70 -34.37
N LEU A 607 18.15 1.87 -33.74
CA LEU A 607 17.36 2.24 -32.54
C LEU A 607 15.86 2.28 -32.83
N ALA A 608 15.47 2.65 -34.06
CA ALA A 608 14.07 2.75 -34.46
C ALA A 608 13.36 1.42 -34.67
N ASN A 609 14.04 0.27 -34.71
CA ASN A 609 13.41 -1.04 -34.91
C ASN A 609 13.88 -2.11 -33.92
N PHE A 610 14.60 -1.69 -32.88
CA PHE A 610 15.29 -2.61 -31.96
C PHE A 610 14.64 -2.69 -30.58
N PRO A 611 14.68 -3.87 -29.94
CA PRO A 611 15.20 -5.13 -30.48
C PRO A 611 14.31 -5.75 -31.57
N ALA A 612 14.93 -6.31 -32.61
CA ALA A 612 14.24 -7.00 -33.71
C ALA A 612 14.26 -8.52 -33.53
N THR A 613 15.17 -9.03 -32.69
CA THR A 613 15.40 -10.46 -32.46
C THR A 613 15.46 -10.81 -30.97
N ASN A 614 15.36 -12.11 -30.66
CA ASN A 614 15.49 -12.60 -29.29
C ASN A 614 16.93 -12.47 -28.75
N GLU A 615 17.92 -12.72 -29.60
CA GLU A 615 19.34 -12.61 -29.27
C GLU A 615 19.67 -11.19 -28.80
N GLU A 616 19.14 -10.20 -29.49
CA GLU A 616 19.25 -8.79 -29.13
C GLU A 616 18.55 -8.48 -27.79
N MET A 617 17.31 -8.96 -27.60
CA MET A 617 16.61 -8.80 -26.32
C MET A 617 17.38 -9.39 -25.14
N MET A 618 18.09 -10.51 -25.32
CA MET A 618 18.90 -11.14 -24.27
C MET A 618 20.14 -10.32 -23.89
N ARG A 619 20.57 -9.39 -24.75
CA ARG A 619 21.69 -8.48 -24.45
C ARG A 619 21.28 -7.28 -23.59
N LEU A 620 19.98 -7.00 -23.46
CA LEU A 620 19.43 -5.87 -22.71
C LEU A 620 19.34 -6.16 -21.21
N LYS A 621 20.52 -6.35 -20.61
CA LYS A 621 20.65 -6.76 -19.21
C LYS A 621 20.14 -5.70 -18.26
N LEU A 622 20.46 -4.43 -18.50
CA LEU A 622 20.06 -3.34 -17.63
C LEU A 622 18.58 -2.96 -17.81
N VAL A 623 18.03 -3.07 -19.03
CA VAL A 623 16.58 -2.98 -19.26
C VAL A 623 15.83 -4.06 -18.47
N ASP A 624 16.24 -5.33 -18.61
CA ASP A 624 15.63 -6.45 -17.89
C ASP A 624 15.75 -6.29 -16.37
N ALA A 625 16.93 -5.91 -15.88
CA ALA A 625 17.17 -5.63 -14.48
C ALA A 625 16.30 -4.49 -13.94
N SER A 626 16.05 -3.45 -14.74
CA SER A 626 15.19 -2.32 -14.36
C SER A 626 13.73 -2.73 -14.26
N ILE A 627 13.23 -3.54 -15.19
CA ILE A 627 11.87 -4.09 -15.15
C ILE A 627 11.70 -5.01 -13.93
N LYS A 628 12.66 -5.90 -13.67
CA LYS A 628 12.63 -6.78 -12.50
C LYS A 628 12.63 -5.99 -11.18
N GLU A 629 13.43 -4.93 -11.10
CA GLU A 629 13.46 -4.08 -9.91
C GLU A 629 12.16 -3.28 -9.74
N ALA A 630 11.56 -2.81 -10.83
CA ALA A 630 10.24 -2.18 -10.80
C ALA A 630 9.17 -3.17 -10.32
N LEU A 631 9.14 -4.41 -10.83
CA LEU A 631 8.24 -5.47 -10.38
C LEU A 631 8.46 -5.86 -8.91
N ARG A 632 9.69 -5.72 -8.40
CA ARG A 632 10.02 -5.95 -6.99
C ARG A 632 9.45 -4.86 -6.10
N LEU A 633 9.72 -3.59 -6.44
CA LEU A 633 9.30 -2.41 -5.66
C LEU A 633 7.81 -2.12 -5.76
N HIS A 634 7.23 -2.34 -6.94
CA HIS A 634 5.84 -2.02 -7.25
C HIS A 634 5.15 -3.21 -7.96
N PRO A 635 4.93 -4.33 -7.25
CA PRO A 635 4.27 -5.48 -7.84
C PRO A 635 2.81 -5.14 -8.15
N VAL A 636 2.45 -5.18 -9.44
CA VAL A 636 1.09 -4.90 -9.91
C VAL A 636 0.05 -5.85 -9.32
N ALA A 637 0.44 -7.10 -9.05
CA ALA A 637 -0.36 -8.08 -8.31
C ALA A 637 0.26 -8.32 -6.92
N PRO A 638 -0.31 -7.76 -5.84
CA PRO A 638 0.35 -7.75 -4.53
C PRO A 638 0.29 -9.09 -3.79
N ALA A 639 -0.59 -10.02 -4.18
CA ALA A 639 -0.74 -11.30 -3.51
C ALA A 639 -1.21 -12.41 -4.43
N ALA A 640 -0.84 -13.65 -4.09
CA ALA A 640 -1.37 -14.86 -4.71
C ALA A 640 -2.27 -15.61 -3.72
N SER A 641 -3.55 -15.80 -4.08
CA SER A 641 -4.55 -16.38 -3.16
C SER A 641 -4.95 -17.80 -3.57
N ARG A 642 -5.19 -18.65 -2.57
CA ARG A 642 -5.67 -20.03 -2.72
C ARG A 642 -6.71 -20.36 -1.65
N HIS A 643 -7.46 -21.44 -1.87
CA HIS A 643 -8.40 -21.97 -0.89
C HIS A 643 -8.03 -23.42 -0.54
N THR A 644 -7.87 -23.72 0.74
CA THR A 644 -7.43 -25.03 1.21
C THR A 644 -8.55 -26.05 1.07
N ARG A 645 -8.32 -27.19 0.39
CA ARG A 645 -9.31 -28.29 0.31
C ARG A 645 -9.29 -29.18 1.55
N VAL A 646 -8.10 -29.43 2.06
CA VAL A 646 -7.81 -30.31 3.20
C VAL A 646 -6.92 -29.55 4.18
N PRO A 647 -6.74 -30.00 5.43
CA PRO A 647 -5.72 -29.43 6.29
C PRO A 647 -4.33 -29.59 5.66
N VAL A 648 -3.53 -28.53 5.69
CA VAL A 648 -2.17 -28.49 5.12
C VAL A 648 -1.20 -27.99 6.17
N THR A 649 -0.08 -28.67 6.34
CA THR A 649 1.03 -28.18 7.16
C THR A 649 2.12 -27.65 6.24
N LEU A 650 2.46 -26.37 6.33
CA LEU A 650 3.56 -25.76 5.59
C LEU A 650 4.81 -25.68 6.47
N GLY A 651 5.98 -25.90 5.86
CA GLY A 651 7.29 -25.87 6.54
C GLY A 651 7.39 -26.83 7.73
N GLY A 652 6.56 -27.89 7.77
CA GLY A 652 6.48 -28.83 8.89
C GLY A 652 5.95 -28.24 10.22
N LYS A 653 5.49 -26.99 10.24
CA LYS A 653 5.15 -26.26 11.48
C LYS A 653 3.80 -25.55 11.44
N TYR A 654 3.40 -25.02 10.28
CA TYR A 654 2.26 -24.12 10.17
C TYR A 654 1.04 -24.87 9.64
N LEU A 655 0.13 -25.27 10.54
CA LEU A 655 -1.13 -25.91 10.19
C LEU A 655 -2.13 -24.87 9.67
N ILE A 656 -2.64 -25.11 8.45
CA ILE A 656 -3.74 -24.40 7.81
C ILE A 656 -4.95 -25.34 7.81
N PRO A 657 -6.11 -24.92 8.35
CA PRO A 657 -7.34 -25.70 8.27
C PRO A 657 -7.85 -25.91 6.83
N ALA A 658 -8.74 -26.88 6.64
CA ALA A 658 -9.53 -26.96 5.41
C ALA A 658 -10.57 -25.84 5.33
N GLY A 659 -10.96 -25.45 4.12
CA GLY A 659 -12.09 -24.55 3.88
C GLY A 659 -11.80 -23.07 4.12
N VAL A 660 -10.53 -22.66 4.16
CA VAL A 660 -10.11 -21.26 4.38
C VAL A 660 -9.35 -20.72 3.18
N ASP A 661 -9.40 -19.40 3.00
CA ASP A 661 -8.55 -18.72 2.02
C ASP A 661 -7.16 -18.45 2.63
N VAL A 662 -6.12 -18.62 1.84
CA VAL A 662 -4.71 -18.37 2.18
C VAL A 662 -4.11 -17.46 1.12
N MET A 663 -3.41 -16.42 1.54
CA MET A 663 -2.78 -15.43 0.68
C MET A 663 -1.27 -15.45 0.90
N VAL A 664 -0.50 -15.46 -0.19
CA VAL A 664 0.93 -15.18 -0.17
C VAL A 664 1.10 -13.69 -0.48
N ASN A 665 1.61 -12.90 0.47
CA ASN A 665 1.81 -11.46 0.27
C ASN A 665 3.11 -11.20 -0.50
N ILE A 666 3.00 -11.18 -1.83
CA ILE A 666 4.11 -10.92 -2.76
C ILE A 666 4.70 -9.53 -2.51
N ARG A 667 3.86 -8.52 -2.29
CA ARG A 667 4.31 -7.14 -2.09
C ARG A 667 5.18 -7.00 -0.86
N HIS A 668 4.71 -7.48 0.28
CA HIS A 668 5.49 -7.44 1.51
C HIS A 668 6.82 -8.18 1.35
N MET A 669 6.80 -9.42 0.84
CA MET A 669 8.02 -10.22 0.68
C MET A 669 9.06 -9.56 -0.23
N GLN A 670 8.64 -8.93 -1.32
CA GLN A 670 9.54 -8.29 -2.27
C GLN A 670 10.13 -6.97 -1.77
N ARG A 671 9.50 -6.35 -0.76
CA ARG A 671 9.91 -5.06 -0.18
C ARG A 671 10.42 -5.16 1.25
N ASN A 672 10.43 -6.35 1.84
CA ASN A 672 10.85 -6.53 3.22
C ASN A 672 12.40 -6.43 3.34
N PRO A 673 12.94 -5.51 4.16
CA PRO A 673 14.38 -5.35 4.34
C PRO A 673 15.08 -6.57 4.94
N ALA A 674 14.35 -7.49 5.58
CA ALA A 674 14.90 -8.77 6.05
C ALA A 674 15.30 -9.70 4.89
N PHE A 675 14.70 -9.55 3.70
CA PHE A 675 14.96 -10.37 2.52
C PHE A 675 15.73 -9.62 1.41
N TRP A 676 15.72 -8.28 1.47
CA TRP A 676 16.26 -7.40 0.45
C TRP A 676 17.08 -6.27 1.07
N PRO A 677 18.43 -6.30 0.96
CA PRO A 677 19.25 -5.15 1.31
C PRO A 677 18.88 -3.93 0.47
N ASP A 678 18.77 -2.76 1.12
CA ASP A 678 18.29 -1.52 0.51
C ASP A 678 16.93 -1.72 -0.19
N ALA A 679 15.98 -2.37 0.51
CA ALA A 679 14.72 -2.85 -0.09
C ALA A 679 13.88 -1.77 -0.77
N GLU A 680 13.93 -0.52 -0.30
CA GLU A 680 13.15 0.59 -0.85
C GLU A 680 13.90 1.35 -1.96
N THR A 681 15.16 1.00 -2.23
CA THR A 681 15.98 1.67 -3.24
C THR A 681 15.84 0.98 -4.60
N PHE A 682 15.59 1.77 -5.65
CA PHE A 682 15.66 1.29 -7.04
C PHE A 682 17.12 1.04 -7.43
N LYS A 683 17.50 -0.24 -7.43
CA LYS A 683 18.87 -0.69 -7.74
C LYS A 683 18.85 -1.88 -8.71
N PRO A 684 18.67 -1.66 -10.03
CA PRO A 684 18.72 -2.69 -11.06
C PRO A 684 19.93 -3.65 -10.96
N GLU A 685 21.11 -3.19 -10.57
CA GLU A 685 22.32 -4.02 -10.55
C GLU A 685 22.24 -5.24 -9.63
N ARG A 686 21.32 -5.24 -8.64
CA ARG A 686 21.12 -6.41 -7.78
C ARG A 686 20.80 -7.66 -8.59
N TRP A 687 20.20 -7.50 -9.77
CA TRP A 687 19.82 -8.59 -10.67
C TRP A 687 20.99 -9.20 -11.44
N PHE A 688 22.20 -8.62 -11.33
CA PHE A 688 23.42 -9.22 -11.86
C PHE A 688 24.05 -10.21 -10.88
N GLU A 689 23.63 -10.20 -9.61
CA GLU A 689 24.09 -11.13 -8.60
C GLU A 689 23.30 -12.44 -8.68
N PRO A 690 23.97 -13.61 -8.81
CA PRO A 690 23.28 -14.90 -8.91
C PRO A 690 22.36 -15.23 -7.73
N GLU A 691 22.71 -14.78 -6.52
CA GLU A 691 21.94 -15.03 -5.30
C GLU A 691 20.61 -14.28 -5.31
N THR A 692 20.58 -13.06 -5.85
CA THR A 692 19.34 -12.28 -6.02
C THR A 692 18.37 -12.98 -6.96
N VAL A 693 18.87 -13.55 -8.06
CA VAL A 693 18.05 -14.29 -9.03
C VAL A 693 17.41 -15.53 -8.41
N LYS A 694 18.07 -16.15 -7.43
CA LYS A 694 17.58 -17.34 -6.70
C LYS A 694 16.73 -16.99 -5.48
N ASN A 695 16.63 -15.71 -5.11
CA ASN A 695 15.93 -15.28 -3.90
C ASN A 695 14.47 -15.80 -3.91
N PRO A 696 14.05 -16.60 -2.92
CA PRO A 696 12.72 -17.20 -2.90
C PRO A 696 11.60 -16.19 -2.69
N HIS A 697 11.93 -14.98 -2.23
CA HIS A 697 10.99 -13.89 -1.96
C HIS A 697 10.66 -13.06 -3.22
N TYR A 698 11.27 -13.37 -4.37
CA TYR A 698 10.90 -12.78 -5.67
C TYR A 698 9.96 -13.72 -6.44
N MET A 699 8.72 -13.28 -6.66
CA MET A 699 7.72 -14.06 -7.41
C MET A 699 6.65 -13.17 -8.05
N PRO A 700 7.02 -12.18 -8.88
CA PRO A 700 6.06 -11.23 -9.46
C PRO A 700 5.02 -11.88 -10.38
N PHE A 701 5.32 -13.08 -10.90
CA PHE A 701 4.44 -13.90 -11.73
C PHE A 701 3.83 -15.10 -10.97
N ALA A 702 3.87 -15.06 -9.64
CA ALA A 702 3.64 -16.20 -8.74
C ALA A 702 4.62 -17.37 -9.02
N HIS A 703 4.26 -18.59 -8.63
CA HIS A 703 5.12 -19.76 -8.74
C HIS A 703 4.33 -21.06 -8.96
N GLY A 704 5.03 -22.14 -9.31
CA GLY A 704 4.48 -23.50 -9.43
C GLY A 704 3.64 -23.75 -10.69
N PRO A 705 2.83 -24.82 -10.71
CA PRO A 705 2.08 -25.25 -11.90
C PRO A 705 1.12 -24.18 -12.44
N GLN A 706 0.63 -23.30 -11.57
CA GLN A 706 -0.28 -22.19 -11.89
C GLN A 706 0.44 -20.85 -12.07
N VAL A 707 1.75 -20.85 -12.35
CA VAL A 707 2.51 -19.64 -12.74
C VAL A 707 1.82 -18.92 -13.90
N CYS A 708 1.94 -17.59 -13.92
CA CYS A 708 1.35 -16.72 -14.95
C CYS A 708 1.64 -17.25 -16.37
N LEU A 709 0.58 -17.50 -17.13
CA LEU A 709 0.69 -17.99 -18.50
C LEU A 709 1.35 -16.96 -19.43
N GLY A 710 1.01 -15.69 -19.26
CA GLY A 710 1.52 -14.57 -20.07
C GLY A 710 2.91 -14.06 -19.66
N MET A 711 3.62 -14.72 -18.73
CA MET A 711 4.91 -14.24 -18.23
C MET A 711 5.92 -13.96 -19.36
N ARG A 712 6.01 -14.84 -20.35
CA ARG A 712 6.95 -14.66 -21.47
C ARG A 712 6.57 -13.49 -22.36
N TRP A 713 5.28 -13.39 -22.71
CA TRP A 713 4.72 -12.28 -23.47
C TRP A 713 5.04 -10.93 -22.80
N ALA A 714 4.68 -10.81 -21.52
CA ALA A 714 4.88 -9.58 -20.78
C ALA A 714 6.37 -9.17 -20.75
N ASN A 715 7.29 -10.12 -20.55
CA ASN A 715 8.73 -9.79 -20.57
C ASN A 715 9.22 -9.31 -21.94
N ILE A 716 8.73 -9.88 -23.05
CA ILE A 716 9.08 -9.44 -24.41
C ILE A 716 8.55 -8.02 -24.64
N GLU A 717 7.25 -7.82 -24.41
CA GLU A 717 6.55 -6.54 -24.58
C GLU A 717 7.19 -5.44 -23.73
N MET A 718 7.39 -5.68 -22.43
CA MET A 718 7.98 -4.67 -21.54
C MET A 718 9.41 -4.31 -21.95
N ARG A 719 10.25 -5.29 -22.32
CA ARG A 719 11.63 -5.00 -22.74
C ARG A 719 11.68 -4.18 -24.03
N LEU A 720 10.87 -4.55 -25.04
CA LEU A 720 10.75 -3.81 -26.29
C LEU A 720 10.31 -2.37 -26.03
N THR A 721 9.22 -2.19 -25.29
CA THR A 721 8.67 -0.87 -24.98
C THR A 721 9.66 0.02 -24.25
N ILE A 722 10.28 -0.48 -23.17
CA ILE A 722 11.23 0.31 -22.38
C ILE A 722 12.48 0.64 -23.22
N ALA A 723 13.03 -0.31 -23.97
CA ALA A 723 14.18 -0.08 -24.83
C ALA A 723 13.91 0.99 -25.89
N ARG A 724 12.78 0.88 -26.59
CA ARG A 724 12.38 1.81 -27.66
C ARG A 724 12.14 3.22 -27.14
N ILE A 725 11.47 3.37 -26.00
CA ILE A 725 11.18 4.68 -25.40
C ILE A 725 12.46 5.35 -24.90
N VAL A 726 13.29 4.63 -24.13
CA VAL A 726 14.54 5.19 -23.57
C VAL A 726 15.58 5.42 -24.67
N GLY A 727 15.58 4.61 -25.72
CA GLY A 727 16.42 4.79 -26.90
C GLY A 727 16.10 6.09 -27.66
N LYS A 728 14.83 6.50 -27.69
CA LYS A 728 14.37 7.68 -28.44
C LYS A 728 14.28 8.95 -27.59
N TYR A 729 13.97 8.83 -26.31
CA TYR A 729 13.70 9.97 -25.43
C TYR A 729 14.47 9.89 -24.11
N LYS A 730 14.86 11.07 -23.62
CA LYS A 730 15.16 11.33 -22.22
C LYS A 730 13.86 11.72 -21.52
N LEU A 731 13.63 11.12 -20.35
CA LEU A 731 12.40 11.20 -19.60
C LEU A 731 12.62 12.04 -18.35
N GLU A 732 11.74 13.02 -18.12
CA GLU A 732 11.75 13.86 -16.92
C GLU A 732 10.36 13.91 -16.29
N LEU A 733 10.25 13.68 -14.99
CA LEU A 733 8.98 13.83 -14.29
C LEU A 733 8.55 15.30 -14.29
N VAL A 734 7.27 15.55 -14.57
CA VAL A 734 6.70 16.89 -14.35
C VAL A 734 6.76 17.20 -12.84
N PRO A 735 7.28 18.38 -12.43
CA PRO A 735 7.39 18.75 -11.02
C PRO A 735 6.04 18.79 -10.29
N GLY A 736 6.05 18.46 -9.00
CA GLY A 736 4.87 18.58 -8.13
C GLY A 736 3.82 17.47 -8.27
N GLN A 737 4.13 16.39 -9.02
CA GLN A 737 3.26 15.21 -9.07
C GLN A 737 3.28 14.43 -7.75
N VAL A 738 2.12 13.88 -7.38
CA VAL A 738 1.95 13.00 -6.23
C VAL A 738 1.61 11.61 -6.73
N PHE A 739 2.44 10.63 -6.40
CA PHE A 739 2.29 9.25 -6.87
C PHE A 739 1.51 8.40 -5.85
N GLU A 740 0.20 8.64 -5.75
CA GLU A 740 -0.68 7.81 -4.91
C GLU A 740 -1.04 6.51 -5.63
N GLU A 741 -0.56 5.38 -5.10
CA GLU A 741 -0.93 4.04 -5.60
C GLU A 741 -2.41 3.73 -5.30
N LYS A 742 -3.14 3.31 -6.33
CA LYS A 742 -4.53 2.86 -6.29
C LYS A 742 -4.62 1.45 -6.85
N MET A 743 -5.38 0.59 -6.17
CA MET A 743 -5.68 -0.77 -6.62
C MET A 743 -7.16 -0.88 -7.01
N VAL A 744 -7.40 -1.23 -8.28
CA VAL A 744 -8.74 -1.63 -8.77
C VAL A 744 -8.76 -3.14 -8.99
N MET A 745 -8.05 -3.62 -10.02
CA MET A 745 -7.69 -5.03 -10.17
C MET A 745 -6.21 -5.23 -9.84
N THR A 746 -5.37 -4.39 -10.44
CA THR A 746 -3.93 -4.29 -10.19
C THR A 746 -3.60 -2.96 -9.52
N ILE A 747 -2.38 -2.84 -8.99
CA ILE A 747 -1.84 -1.57 -8.49
C ILE A 747 -1.38 -0.71 -9.68
N GLY A 748 -1.88 0.52 -9.73
CA GLY A 748 -1.41 1.61 -10.60
C GLY A 748 -1.43 2.94 -9.85
N PHE A 749 -1.27 4.07 -10.54
CA PHE A 749 -1.29 5.41 -9.93
C PHE A 749 -2.62 6.12 -10.19
N LYS A 750 -3.18 6.72 -9.14
CA LYS A 750 -4.51 7.35 -9.16
C LYS A 750 -4.64 8.46 -10.20
N ASP A 751 -3.64 9.32 -10.30
CA ASP A 751 -3.66 10.54 -11.13
C ASP A 751 -2.80 10.40 -12.41
N GLY A 752 -2.45 9.17 -12.78
CA GLY A 752 -1.55 8.87 -13.90
C GLY A 752 -0.09 9.23 -13.61
N ILE A 753 0.75 9.20 -14.65
CA ILE A 753 2.17 9.55 -14.55
C ILE A 753 2.52 10.45 -15.73
N ARG A 754 2.75 11.73 -15.47
CA ARG A 754 3.12 12.70 -16.52
C ARG A 754 4.63 12.81 -16.65
N ILE A 755 5.12 12.63 -17.87
CA ILE A 755 6.55 12.68 -18.21
C ILE A 755 6.73 13.66 -19.36
N LYS A 756 7.74 14.52 -19.21
CA LYS A 756 8.25 15.36 -20.29
C LYS A 756 9.23 14.56 -21.15
N LEU A 757 9.05 14.60 -22.46
CA LEU A 757 9.84 13.88 -23.44
C LEU A 757 10.84 14.81 -24.13
N THR A 758 12.13 14.53 -23.97
CA THR A 758 13.19 15.22 -24.72
C THR A 758 13.84 14.24 -25.69
N PRO A 759 13.80 14.46 -27.02
CA PRO A 759 14.44 13.56 -27.98
C PRO A 759 15.93 13.35 -27.69
N ARG A 760 16.41 12.12 -27.83
CA ARG A 760 17.84 11.79 -27.85
C ARG A 760 18.38 11.93 -29.28
N GLY A 761 19.63 12.38 -29.39
CA GLY A 761 20.34 12.60 -30.65
C GLY A 761 20.84 11.33 -31.30
#